data_AF-A0A4Q9VM66-F1
#
_entry.id   AF-A0A4Q9VM66-F1
#
_cell.length_a   1.000
_cell.length_b   1.000
_cell.length_c   1.000
_cell.angle_alpha   90.00
_cell.angle_beta   90.00
_cell.angle_gamma   90.00
#
_symmetry.space_group_name_H-M   'P 1'
#
loop_
_entity.id
_entity.type
_entity.pdbx_description
1 polymer ?
#
loop_
_entity_poly.entity_id
_entity_poly.type
_entity_poly.pdbx_seq_one_letter_code
_entity_poly.pdbx_strand_id
1 'polypeptide(L)'
;MLSIATTEPMALAWTGAIFLLFGEIAALLCLPRLPRVIVASTIAELGYVLMGFGLGGAAGDTGAVMHLIYQGVMRGLVIAAGWWLIRRTGSSNLADLAGSGRRMPIAATLFGFGMFSVMGLSPFKGSFSKFLILYAAIEQGHWAMAVVGTIATIVAAVYYILVIQRVCLEHPTRRIELAPGPKFAMPIAGGLAAITVLISIWPLPIQHLAEHLVGVLDPARVPEFESPWSALVLVPYVGGFVVWGVGLLSIKARDAVAVLLAVVTVAMVVFDPSLDPTTRLFALLFAAISCVMIVYSIDYMARTEWSNRYYFFAFLMTGSLIGVVTTHEFGNFYVFWELMTWTSYFLIVHEQTPKALRAGLIYFLMCAGGAYVMHLGILLVHAQIGSFEFSALAAQVDTIPPLVGLAIAGCFFVGFAVKTGLVPGHAWLPIAHPVAPSSISGPLSGLLTKAGIFGMVKVLYLVIGVGALARFSALGIGLDTVLVVLGCVTLLYGEIRALFEGELKRMLAYSTLAQVGEIAAILGIGTALATDAALLHTTNHAVMKTLLFYAAGAFILRSGHKKIADLAGLGRVMPFTAGCYALASVAIMGLPPFSGFVSKFLMIYAAAAAGRWEIAAVLLIGGVIGVVYYMRVVGTLFFKPYEGELDVHEAPASMLAAIGILAAAIVFGGLVPSFQLDLVARVGDLVSARAGLAPVVLPSLVVTWPLGATVAMVGAIAVWLVGRSSVVWAGRLAVAVLAVAFAAIVLEWGRFDLLSGCFALLIAGVGVLNMTHATAYLAHSHAQGRFYAAFGIMIAGLIGMTAAKDVFSFFAFWELMSSWALWAAIVHEETDDARREGFKYFLFNTVGASFMFLGLAMVVAAAGTFDLAGIGHALTTLPTLAFAPAIVLVFLGLVMKAAMLPVRIDWQMHPALAPTPVSGYISAVLLKSGPWGVLKLFTLFGGAALISRIGGTIGGQPLLMDVIAAIAGVTILYAGAMAVVQNGIKLLLIYSTVCQLGYVLMAVSLGTPLGVAGGLMHFVNHMLLKDTLFLCAGAVMVASHAHMLDELGGLGRRMPWTFGMFLLAGLSLAGVPPLAGFSSKWMIFEAAFQSGHWALGAAAMISSLFTLAAVLKFAHAAFMGTPTAKALAAHEAPLAMLIPMGILTVASVVIGVVPGLLLVPIAAIEAELGLVPIAATLTGPLPGLDGWHPGLLSVLVILVGAAVLPYLRLGRRAGIVHTAVHQCGVGDLLPEASRVGAVNLFESPNAAIRGLLTRKPAGDGKTA
;
A
#
# COMPACT_ATOMS: atom_id res chain seq x y z
N MET A 1 56.68 0.32 -33.93
CA MET A 1 57.92 1.11 -33.75
C MET A 1 58.27 1.81 -35.06
N LEU A 2 58.12 3.14 -35.14
CA LEU A 2 58.95 4.10 -35.91
C LEU A 2 58.30 5.51 -35.85
N SER A 3 59.01 6.46 -35.22
CA SER A 3 58.78 7.93 -35.19
C SER A 3 57.64 8.55 -34.35
N ILE A 4 57.33 8.03 -33.15
CA ILE A 4 56.60 8.80 -32.09
C ILE A 4 57.59 9.30 -30.99
N ALA A 5 58.89 9.05 -31.16
CA ALA A 5 59.92 9.28 -30.14
C ALA A 5 60.30 10.75 -29.85
N THR A 6 59.57 11.74 -30.36
CA THR A 6 59.84 13.18 -30.11
C THR A 6 58.71 13.92 -29.39
N THR A 7 57.58 13.27 -29.12
CA THR A 7 56.50 13.84 -28.30
C THR A 7 56.63 13.37 -26.86
N GLU A 8 56.58 14.29 -25.90
CA GLU A 8 56.54 13.90 -24.48
C GLU A 8 55.34 12.97 -24.20
N PRO A 9 55.52 11.85 -23.49
CA PRO A 9 54.47 10.85 -23.26
C PRO A 9 53.17 11.45 -22.70
N MET A 10 53.28 12.40 -21.76
CA MET A 10 52.10 13.06 -21.19
C MET A 10 51.38 13.99 -22.17
N ALA A 11 52.12 14.66 -23.07
CA ALA A 11 51.53 15.43 -24.15
C ALA A 11 50.79 14.51 -25.15
N LEU A 12 51.31 13.31 -25.39
CA LEU A 12 50.64 12.26 -26.17
C LEU A 12 49.32 11.81 -25.50
N ALA A 13 49.33 11.61 -24.17
CA ALA A 13 48.15 11.20 -23.42
C ALA A 13 47.03 12.26 -23.46
N TRP A 14 47.36 13.54 -23.22
CA TRP A 14 46.40 14.64 -23.33
C TRP A 14 45.88 14.84 -24.75
N THR A 15 46.75 14.69 -25.76
CA THR A 15 46.32 14.71 -27.17
C THR A 15 45.33 13.58 -27.45
N GLY A 16 45.58 12.38 -26.90
CA GLY A 16 44.66 11.25 -26.93
C GLY A 16 43.30 11.56 -26.31
N ALA A 17 43.29 12.14 -25.11
CA ALA A 17 42.05 12.53 -24.42
C ALA A 17 41.24 13.60 -25.20
N ILE A 18 41.92 14.56 -25.83
CA ILE A 18 41.29 15.57 -26.69
C ILE A 18 40.69 14.91 -27.94
N PHE A 19 41.43 14.05 -28.62
CA PHE A 19 40.96 13.32 -29.81
C PHE A 19 39.78 12.41 -29.49
N LEU A 20 39.81 11.77 -28.33
CA LEU A 20 38.72 10.96 -27.80
C LEU A 20 37.44 11.79 -27.69
N LEU A 21 37.44 12.86 -26.89
CA LEU A 21 36.23 13.65 -26.67
C LEU A 21 35.75 14.36 -27.95
N PHE A 22 36.68 14.95 -28.70
CA PHE A 22 36.36 15.61 -29.97
C PHE A 22 35.78 14.64 -30.99
N GLY A 23 36.37 13.44 -31.12
CA GLY A 23 35.92 12.40 -32.04
C GLY A 23 34.50 11.91 -31.72
N GLU A 24 34.19 11.68 -30.45
CA GLU A 24 32.84 11.26 -30.03
C GLU A 24 31.78 12.35 -30.27
N ILE A 25 32.09 13.61 -29.96
CA ILE A 25 31.20 14.75 -30.24
C ILE A 25 31.02 14.93 -31.76
N ALA A 26 32.11 14.85 -32.53
CA ALA A 26 32.06 14.95 -33.99
C ALA A 26 31.23 13.83 -34.62
N ALA A 27 31.32 12.59 -34.09
CA ALA A 27 30.51 11.46 -34.52
C ALA A 27 29.01 11.72 -34.27
N LEU A 28 28.66 12.26 -33.10
CA LEU A 28 27.29 12.64 -32.78
C LEU A 28 26.76 13.74 -33.71
N LEU A 29 27.55 14.78 -34.00
CA LEU A 29 27.17 15.87 -34.91
C LEU A 29 27.06 15.41 -36.38
N CYS A 30 27.78 14.34 -36.75
CA CYS A 30 27.78 13.77 -38.10
C CYS A 30 26.71 12.69 -38.33
N LEU A 31 25.81 12.45 -37.36
CA LEU A 31 24.77 11.40 -37.38
C LEU A 31 24.04 11.19 -38.73
N PRO A 32 23.69 12.23 -39.53
CA PRO A 32 22.98 12.02 -40.79
C PRO A 32 23.74 11.18 -41.83
N ARG A 33 25.08 11.12 -41.78
CA ARG A 33 25.91 10.40 -42.77
C ARG A 33 26.74 9.32 -42.09
N LEU A 34 26.37 8.05 -42.30
CA LEU A 34 26.99 6.92 -41.61
C LEU A 34 28.53 6.85 -41.78
N PRO A 35 29.13 7.06 -42.97
CA PRO A 35 30.59 7.01 -43.11
C PRO A 35 31.31 8.07 -42.26
N ARG A 36 30.71 9.25 -42.08
CA ARG A 36 31.32 10.31 -41.26
C ARG A 36 31.30 9.94 -39.77
N VAL A 37 30.22 9.30 -39.31
CA VAL A 37 30.13 8.76 -37.93
C VAL A 37 31.20 7.69 -37.70
N ILE A 38 31.40 6.77 -38.65
CA ILE A 38 32.41 5.71 -38.53
C ILE A 38 33.83 6.30 -38.52
N VAL A 39 34.12 7.30 -39.37
CA VAL A 39 35.43 7.97 -39.39
C VAL A 39 35.68 8.75 -38.09
N ALA A 40 34.73 9.58 -37.65
CA ALA A 40 34.88 10.38 -36.44
C ALA A 40 35.01 9.52 -35.18
N SER A 41 34.21 8.44 -35.07
CA SER A 41 34.35 7.48 -33.97
C SER A 41 35.67 6.70 -34.03
N THR A 42 36.24 6.47 -35.22
CA THR A 42 37.57 5.84 -35.33
C THR A 42 38.66 6.76 -34.80
N ILE A 43 38.56 8.08 -35.04
CA ILE A 43 39.46 9.07 -34.45
C ILE A 43 39.35 9.04 -32.93
N ALA A 44 38.14 8.90 -32.39
CA ALA A 44 37.91 8.80 -30.95
C ALA A 44 38.61 7.58 -30.32
N GLU A 45 38.46 6.40 -30.92
CA GLU A 45 39.10 5.18 -30.42
C GLU A 45 40.64 5.20 -30.59
N LEU A 46 41.17 5.87 -31.63
CA LEU A 46 42.62 6.17 -31.69
C LEU A 46 43.06 7.05 -30.52
N GLY A 47 42.17 7.93 -30.04
CA GLY A 47 42.38 8.69 -28.80
C GLY A 47 42.65 7.79 -27.59
N TYR A 48 41.92 6.68 -27.44
CA TYR A 48 42.20 5.67 -26.39
C TYR A 48 43.59 5.05 -26.55
N VAL A 49 43.99 4.68 -27.77
CA VAL A 49 45.33 4.10 -28.03
C VAL A 49 46.44 5.08 -27.67
N LEU A 50 46.32 6.35 -28.09
CA LEU A 50 47.29 7.41 -27.76
C LEU A 50 47.34 7.70 -26.26
N MET A 51 46.17 7.68 -25.61
CA MET A 51 46.06 7.84 -24.17
C MET A 51 46.78 6.70 -23.42
N GLY A 52 46.58 5.45 -23.83
CA GLY A 52 47.23 4.29 -23.21
C GLY A 52 48.76 4.31 -23.34
N PHE A 53 49.30 4.54 -24.55
CA PHE A 53 50.75 4.64 -24.75
C PHE A 53 51.37 5.89 -24.10
N GLY A 54 50.61 6.99 -24.01
CA GLY A 54 51.09 8.23 -23.40
C GLY A 54 51.16 8.17 -21.87
N LEU A 55 50.22 7.47 -21.25
CA LEU A 55 50.26 7.11 -19.83
C LEU A 55 51.38 6.10 -19.59
N GLY A 56 51.47 5.06 -20.42
CA GLY A 56 52.45 3.99 -20.27
C GLY A 56 52.15 3.05 -19.10
N GLY A 57 53.13 2.25 -18.70
CA GLY A 57 52.96 1.24 -17.66
C GLY A 57 52.29 -0.04 -18.18
N ALA A 58 52.38 -1.13 -17.42
CA ALA A 58 51.96 -2.46 -17.88
C ALA A 58 50.49 -2.49 -18.33
N ALA A 59 49.59 -1.85 -17.57
CA ALA A 59 48.17 -1.77 -17.93
C ALA A 59 47.90 -0.82 -19.11
N GLY A 60 48.55 0.36 -19.15
CA GLY A 60 48.31 1.37 -20.17
C GLY A 60 48.76 0.92 -21.56
N ASP A 61 49.96 0.36 -21.64
CA ASP A 61 50.53 -0.11 -22.90
C ASP A 61 49.84 -1.39 -23.41
N THR A 62 49.59 -2.36 -22.51
CA THR A 62 48.83 -3.59 -22.85
C THR A 62 47.43 -3.22 -23.31
N GLY A 63 46.75 -2.32 -22.59
CA GLY A 63 45.44 -1.80 -22.96
C GLY A 63 45.43 -1.15 -24.34
N ALA A 64 46.44 -0.32 -24.67
CA ALA A 64 46.55 0.33 -25.98
C ALA A 64 46.69 -0.66 -27.14
N VAL A 65 47.56 -1.67 -27.00
CA VAL A 65 47.76 -2.72 -28.03
C VAL A 65 46.50 -3.59 -28.16
N MET A 66 45.93 -4.01 -27.04
CA MET A 66 44.68 -4.79 -27.01
C MET A 66 43.52 -4.02 -27.65
N HIS A 67 43.41 -2.72 -27.37
CA HIS A 67 42.40 -1.84 -27.95
C HIS A 67 42.55 -1.72 -29.47
N LEU A 68 43.78 -1.57 -29.96
CA LEU A 68 44.09 -1.52 -31.39
C LEU A 68 43.68 -2.81 -32.10
N ILE A 69 43.95 -3.99 -31.52
CA ILE A 69 43.57 -5.30 -32.06
C ILE A 69 42.04 -5.43 -32.10
N TYR A 70 41.36 -5.15 -30.99
CA TYR A 70 39.90 -5.23 -30.90
C TYR A 70 39.21 -4.30 -31.88
N GLN A 71 39.60 -3.03 -31.92
CA GLN A 71 39.01 -2.05 -32.84
C GLN A 71 39.31 -2.40 -34.30
N GLY A 72 40.48 -2.96 -34.62
CA GLY A 72 40.80 -3.45 -35.96
C GLY A 72 39.80 -4.49 -36.46
N VAL A 73 39.49 -5.50 -35.64
CA VAL A 73 38.53 -6.56 -35.98
C VAL A 73 37.09 -6.03 -35.98
N MET A 74 36.66 -5.38 -34.89
CA MET A 74 35.28 -4.96 -34.68
C MET A 74 34.87 -3.84 -35.65
N ARG A 75 35.74 -2.86 -35.92
CA ARG A 75 35.46 -1.83 -36.93
C ARG A 75 35.57 -2.39 -38.34
N GLY A 76 36.47 -3.33 -38.59
CA GLY A 76 36.50 -4.10 -39.84
C GLY A 76 35.14 -4.72 -40.14
N LEU A 77 34.50 -5.33 -39.13
CA LEU A 77 33.15 -5.88 -39.23
C LEU A 77 32.10 -4.80 -39.56
N VAL A 78 32.10 -3.69 -38.82
CA VAL A 78 31.18 -2.57 -39.05
C VAL A 78 31.36 -1.98 -40.46
N ILE A 79 32.58 -1.82 -40.93
CA ILE A 79 32.90 -1.28 -42.26
C ILE A 79 32.48 -2.27 -43.35
N ALA A 80 32.79 -3.56 -43.21
CA ALA A 80 32.43 -4.58 -44.21
C ALA A 80 30.91 -4.72 -44.35
N ALA A 81 30.19 -4.84 -43.23
CA ALA A 81 28.73 -4.94 -43.20
C ALA A 81 28.08 -3.62 -43.65
N GLY A 82 28.58 -2.47 -43.18
CA GLY A 82 28.10 -1.14 -43.54
C GLY A 82 28.32 -0.81 -45.02
N TRP A 83 29.46 -1.20 -45.60
CA TRP A 83 29.76 -1.03 -47.01
C TRP A 83 28.78 -1.82 -47.88
N TRP A 84 28.47 -3.06 -47.49
CA TRP A 84 27.47 -3.86 -48.16
C TRP A 84 26.09 -3.20 -48.08
N LEU A 85 25.67 -2.71 -46.90
CA LEU A 85 24.40 -2.01 -46.72
C LEU A 85 24.30 -0.76 -47.62
N ILE A 86 25.32 0.11 -47.61
CA ILE A 86 25.37 1.34 -48.40
C ILE A 86 25.34 1.06 -49.90
N ARG A 87 26.09 0.04 -50.37
CA ARG A 87 26.10 -0.34 -51.79
C ARG A 87 24.77 -0.93 -52.24
N ARG A 88 24.13 -1.75 -51.40
CA ARG A 88 22.79 -2.30 -51.66
C ARG A 88 21.72 -1.22 -51.72
N THR A 89 21.75 -0.24 -50.81
CA THR A 89 20.75 0.84 -50.76
C THR A 89 21.04 2.02 -51.71
N GLY A 90 22.26 2.12 -52.23
CA GLY A 90 22.71 3.24 -53.07
C GLY A 90 22.88 4.56 -52.31
N SER A 91 22.79 4.56 -50.98
CA SER A 91 22.86 5.77 -50.14
C SER A 91 23.64 5.53 -48.86
N SER A 92 24.42 6.53 -48.46
CA SER A 92 25.14 6.58 -47.19
C SER A 92 24.42 7.39 -46.11
N ASN A 93 23.26 7.94 -46.44
CA ASN A 93 22.43 8.68 -45.49
C ASN A 93 21.75 7.70 -44.53
N LEU A 94 21.84 7.98 -43.23
CA LEU A 94 21.29 7.12 -42.19
C LEU A 94 19.76 6.98 -42.32
N ALA A 95 19.06 7.99 -42.84
CA ALA A 95 17.62 7.93 -43.11
C ALA A 95 17.25 6.93 -44.21
N ASP A 96 18.12 6.73 -45.21
CA ASP A 96 17.91 5.75 -46.29
C ASP A 96 18.32 4.34 -45.89
N LEU A 97 19.25 4.22 -44.95
CA LEU A 97 19.64 2.96 -44.33
C LEU A 97 18.61 2.49 -43.29
N ALA A 98 17.66 3.34 -42.89
CA ALA A 98 16.66 3.02 -41.89
C ALA A 98 15.77 1.84 -42.32
N GLY A 99 15.58 0.85 -41.45
CA GLY A 99 14.85 -0.38 -41.80
C GLY A 99 15.60 -1.36 -42.71
N SER A 100 16.93 -1.27 -42.75
CA SER A 100 17.77 -2.32 -43.33
C SER A 100 17.61 -3.66 -42.61
N GLY A 101 17.28 -3.67 -41.31
CA GLY A 101 17.00 -4.88 -40.54
C GLY A 101 15.89 -5.77 -41.11
N ARG A 102 14.90 -5.17 -41.77
CA ARG A 102 13.82 -5.92 -42.45
C ARG A 102 14.16 -6.29 -43.89
N ARG A 103 14.88 -5.40 -44.59
CA ARG A 103 15.26 -5.61 -46.00
C ARG A 103 16.38 -6.64 -46.15
N MET A 104 17.32 -6.62 -45.22
CA MET A 104 18.59 -7.32 -45.29
C MET A 104 19.02 -7.79 -43.88
N PRO A 105 18.27 -8.73 -43.27
CA PRO A 105 18.36 -9.05 -41.85
C PRO A 105 19.77 -9.48 -41.43
N ILE A 106 20.41 -10.38 -42.17
CA ILE A 106 21.74 -10.90 -41.82
C ILE A 106 22.79 -9.77 -41.77
N ALA A 107 22.84 -8.94 -42.81
CA ALA A 107 23.82 -7.84 -42.88
C ALA A 107 23.58 -6.77 -41.82
N ALA A 108 22.31 -6.43 -41.56
CA ALA A 108 21.96 -5.49 -40.51
C ALA A 108 22.26 -6.04 -39.11
N THR A 109 22.03 -7.34 -38.86
CA THR A 109 22.41 -7.99 -37.60
C THR A 109 23.92 -8.01 -37.43
N LEU A 110 24.71 -8.36 -38.45
CA LEU A 110 26.17 -8.30 -38.38
C LEU A 110 26.68 -6.88 -38.16
N PHE A 111 26.08 -5.89 -38.82
CA PHE A 111 26.39 -4.47 -38.61
C PHE A 111 26.05 -4.02 -37.18
N GLY A 112 24.86 -4.33 -36.68
CA GLY A 112 24.43 -3.99 -35.32
C GLY A 112 25.28 -4.67 -34.25
N PHE A 113 25.60 -5.96 -34.44
CA PHE A 113 26.52 -6.70 -33.58
C PHE A 113 27.92 -6.05 -33.57
N GLY A 114 28.45 -5.68 -34.74
CA GLY A 114 29.69 -4.94 -34.85
C GLY A 114 29.64 -3.59 -34.13
N MET A 115 28.56 -2.83 -34.27
CA MET A 115 28.39 -1.54 -33.60
C MET A 115 28.33 -1.68 -32.07
N PHE A 116 27.63 -2.68 -31.54
CA PHE A 116 27.64 -2.97 -30.10
C PHE A 116 29.01 -3.42 -29.61
N SER A 117 29.74 -4.19 -30.43
CA SER A 117 31.10 -4.66 -30.10
C SER A 117 32.09 -3.49 -30.04
N VAL A 118 32.07 -2.60 -31.05
CA VAL A 118 32.89 -1.38 -31.11
C VAL A 118 32.60 -0.44 -29.94
N MET A 119 31.31 -0.29 -29.58
CA MET A 119 30.91 0.49 -28.39
C MET A 119 31.58 -0.03 -27.12
N GLY A 120 31.88 -1.34 -27.07
CA GLY A 120 32.55 -1.99 -25.95
C GLY A 120 31.57 -2.42 -24.87
N LEU A 121 30.35 -2.84 -25.21
CA LEU A 121 29.48 -3.44 -24.20
C LEU A 121 30.03 -4.77 -23.71
N SER A 122 29.93 -5.00 -22.41
CA SER A 122 30.43 -6.20 -21.71
C SER A 122 30.22 -7.57 -22.41
N PRO A 123 29.08 -7.91 -23.05
CA PRO A 123 28.96 -9.18 -23.81
C PRO A 123 29.98 -9.37 -24.94
N PHE A 124 30.63 -8.29 -25.40
CA PHE A 124 31.55 -8.30 -26.54
C PHE A 124 33.00 -7.96 -26.14
N LYS A 125 33.29 -7.86 -24.83
CA LYS A 125 34.62 -7.70 -24.20
C LYS A 125 35.54 -6.60 -24.77
N GLY A 126 35.07 -5.77 -25.70
CA GLY A 126 35.78 -4.60 -26.21
C GLY A 126 36.03 -3.55 -25.12
N SER A 127 35.21 -3.56 -24.06
CA SER A 127 35.38 -2.73 -22.85
C SER A 127 36.70 -2.98 -22.12
N PHE A 128 37.22 -4.21 -22.05
CA PHE A 128 38.41 -4.51 -21.21
C PHE A 128 39.64 -3.71 -21.60
N SER A 129 39.84 -3.53 -22.91
CA SER A 129 40.91 -2.67 -23.41
C SER A 129 40.76 -1.21 -22.96
N LYS A 130 39.52 -0.68 -22.96
CA LYS A 130 39.21 0.65 -22.42
C LYS A 130 39.41 0.70 -20.90
N PHE A 131 39.07 -0.38 -20.20
CA PHE A 131 39.20 -0.48 -18.74
C PHE A 131 40.66 -0.40 -18.31
N LEU A 132 41.55 -1.14 -18.98
CA LEU A 132 42.99 -1.09 -18.75
C LEU A 132 43.57 0.31 -18.95
N ILE A 133 43.15 1.01 -20.01
CA ILE A 133 43.63 2.36 -20.30
C ILE A 133 43.11 3.37 -19.26
N LEU A 134 41.84 3.30 -18.88
CA LEU A 134 41.26 4.17 -17.85
C LEU A 134 41.83 3.87 -16.46
N TYR A 135 42.12 2.60 -16.17
CA TYR A 135 42.81 2.18 -14.97
C TYR A 135 44.22 2.78 -14.90
N ALA A 136 45.01 2.66 -15.97
CA ALA A 136 46.35 3.25 -16.04
C ALA A 136 46.32 4.77 -15.80
N ALA A 137 45.28 5.46 -16.29
CA ALA A 137 45.11 6.89 -16.03
C ALA A 137 44.92 7.19 -14.54
N ILE A 138 44.16 6.36 -13.83
CA ILE A 138 43.91 6.54 -12.39
C ILE A 138 45.14 6.14 -11.57
N GLU A 139 45.77 5.00 -11.90
CA GLU A 139 46.97 4.48 -11.24
C GLU A 139 48.12 5.51 -11.26
N GLN A 140 48.25 6.25 -12.36
CA GLN A 140 49.27 7.30 -12.51
C GLN A 140 48.84 8.67 -11.97
N GLY A 141 47.66 8.77 -11.34
CA GLY A 141 47.16 10.01 -10.75
C GLY A 141 46.49 11.00 -11.73
N HIS A 142 46.27 10.61 -12.99
CA HIS A 142 45.63 11.41 -14.04
C HIS A 142 44.11 11.20 -14.10
N TRP A 143 43.42 11.39 -12.96
CA TRP A 143 41.98 11.18 -12.80
C TRP A 143 41.11 11.95 -13.81
N ALA A 144 41.54 13.14 -14.22
CA ALA A 144 40.83 13.96 -15.21
C ALA A 144 40.70 13.25 -16.56
N MET A 145 41.72 12.49 -17.00
CA MET A 145 41.66 11.73 -18.25
C MET A 145 40.67 10.57 -18.15
N ALA A 146 40.61 9.89 -17.00
CA ALA A 146 39.64 8.82 -16.77
C ALA A 146 38.18 9.34 -16.79
N VAL A 147 37.95 10.54 -16.22
CA VAL A 147 36.65 11.22 -16.29
C VAL A 147 36.30 11.59 -17.74
N VAL A 148 37.26 12.14 -18.50
CA VAL A 148 37.05 12.45 -19.93
C VAL A 148 36.69 11.19 -20.71
N GLY A 149 37.38 10.07 -20.51
CA GLY A 149 37.06 8.81 -21.17
C GLY A 149 35.69 8.26 -20.79
N THR A 150 35.28 8.40 -19.52
CA THR A 150 33.94 8.04 -19.06
C THR A 150 32.86 8.88 -19.76
N ILE A 151 33.04 10.21 -19.82
CA ILE A 151 32.12 11.12 -20.53
C ILE A 151 32.07 10.79 -22.02
N ALA A 152 33.24 10.57 -22.65
CA ALA A 152 33.33 10.20 -24.06
C ALA A 152 32.54 8.92 -24.34
N THR A 153 32.63 7.91 -23.47
CA THR A 153 31.90 6.64 -23.61
C THR A 153 30.38 6.83 -23.46
N ILE A 154 29.93 7.72 -22.56
CA ILE A 154 28.51 8.10 -22.45
C ILE A 154 28.02 8.75 -23.76
N VAL A 155 28.79 9.70 -24.31
CA VAL A 155 28.47 10.34 -25.60
C VAL A 155 28.44 9.32 -26.73
N ALA A 156 29.40 8.39 -26.74
CA ALA A 156 29.51 7.32 -27.71
C ALA A 156 28.25 6.46 -27.74
N ALA A 157 27.78 6.05 -26.56
CA ALA A 157 26.58 5.23 -26.42
C ALA A 157 25.34 5.86 -27.06
N VAL A 158 25.22 7.19 -27.07
CA VAL A 158 24.12 7.92 -27.71
C VAL A 158 24.04 7.64 -29.20
N TYR A 159 25.11 7.91 -29.95
CA TYR A 159 25.04 7.74 -31.40
C TYR A 159 25.10 6.27 -31.81
N TYR A 160 25.81 5.39 -31.08
CA TYR A 160 25.83 3.95 -31.39
C TYR A 160 24.42 3.36 -31.34
N ILE A 161 23.67 3.61 -30.26
CA ILE A 161 22.29 3.12 -30.14
C ILE A 161 21.38 3.77 -31.18
N LEU A 162 21.51 5.06 -31.46
CA LEU A 162 20.72 5.72 -32.51
C LEU A 162 20.96 5.09 -33.88
N VAL A 163 22.22 4.82 -34.25
CA VAL A 163 22.57 4.18 -35.52
C VAL A 163 22.04 2.75 -35.56
N ILE A 164 22.20 1.98 -34.48
CA ILE A 164 21.68 0.61 -34.38
C ILE A 164 20.15 0.60 -34.51
N GLN A 165 19.44 1.47 -33.79
CA GLN A 165 17.99 1.58 -33.88
C GLN A 165 17.54 1.90 -35.31
N ARG A 166 18.12 2.93 -35.93
CA ARG A 166 17.77 3.31 -37.31
C ARG A 166 18.01 2.17 -38.29
N VAL A 167 19.22 1.63 -38.32
CA VAL A 167 19.60 0.62 -39.32
C VAL A 167 18.90 -0.72 -39.08
N CYS A 168 18.84 -1.17 -37.82
CA CYS A 168 18.47 -2.54 -37.48
C CYS A 168 17.01 -2.71 -37.03
N LEU A 169 16.40 -1.70 -36.41
CA LEU A 169 15.12 -1.85 -35.71
C LEU A 169 13.98 -0.98 -36.27
N GLU A 170 14.26 0.20 -36.83
CA GLU A 170 13.23 1.08 -37.39
C GLU A 170 12.57 0.49 -38.64
N HIS A 171 11.38 1.00 -38.96
CA HIS A 171 10.67 0.64 -40.18
C HIS A 171 11.20 1.43 -41.39
N PRO A 172 11.15 0.84 -42.61
CA PRO A 172 11.52 1.56 -43.83
C PRO A 172 10.66 2.81 -44.03
N THR A 173 11.30 3.97 -44.21
CA THR A 173 10.63 5.26 -44.40
C THR A 173 10.11 5.46 -45.82
N ARG A 174 10.74 4.82 -46.81
CA ARG A 174 10.34 4.80 -48.22
C ARG A 174 10.81 3.53 -48.92
N ARG A 175 10.18 3.16 -50.04
CA ARG A 175 10.63 2.04 -50.87
C ARG A 175 11.95 2.41 -51.55
N ILE A 176 12.95 1.53 -51.43
CA ILE A 176 14.28 1.66 -52.04
C ILE A 176 14.56 0.36 -52.79
N GLU A 177 14.86 0.45 -54.08
CA GLU A 177 15.30 -0.68 -54.88
C GLU A 177 16.72 -1.08 -54.52
N LEU A 178 16.95 -2.38 -54.30
CA LEU A 178 18.25 -2.88 -53.85
C LEU A 178 19.16 -3.16 -55.05
N ALA A 179 20.29 -2.45 -55.11
CA ALA A 179 21.34 -2.72 -56.09
C ALA A 179 22.08 -4.04 -55.80
N PRO A 180 22.79 -4.63 -56.79
CA PRO A 180 23.69 -5.75 -56.55
C PRO A 180 24.84 -5.33 -55.61
N GLY A 181 25.05 -6.11 -54.55
CA GLY A 181 26.09 -5.87 -53.55
C GLY A 181 27.43 -6.52 -53.89
N PRO A 182 28.54 -6.07 -53.29
CA PRO A 182 29.85 -6.70 -53.47
C PRO A 182 29.85 -8.14 -52.92
N LYS A 183 30.18 -9.13 -53.77
CA LYS A 183 30.11 -10.56 -53.44
C LYS A 183 31.00 -10.98 -52.25
N PHE A 184 32.11 -10.28 -52.04
CA PHE A 184 33.10 -10.63 -51.00
C PHE A 184 32.81 -10.00 -49.63
N ALA A 185 31.96 -8.98 -49.53
CA ALA A 185 31.79 -8.22 -48.28
C ALA A 185 31.10 -9.04 -47.17
N MET A 186 30.11 -9.87 -47.52
CA MET A 186 29.37 -10.68 -46.53
C MET A 186 30.18 -11.85 -45.96
N PRO A 187 30.95 -12.63 -46.76
CA PRO A 187 31.89 -13.60 -46.22
C PRO A 187 32.93 -12.97 -45.28
N ILE A 188 33.49 -11.81 -45.64
CA ILE A 188 34.43 -11.06 -44.79
C ILE A 188 33.75 -10.64 -43.49
N ALA A 189 32.55 -10.06 -43.55
CA ALA A 189 31.78 -9.69 -42.36
C ALA A 189 31.45 -10.90 -41.49
N GLY A 190 31.08 -12.05 -42.08
CA GLY A 190 30.85 -13.28 -41.34
C GLY A 190 32.10 -13.79 -40.61
N GLY A 191 33.25 -13.79 -41.29
CA GLY A 191 34.54 -14.17 -40.70
C GLY A 191 34.95 -13.23 -39.55
N LEU A 192 34.85 -11.92 -39.75
CA LEU A 192 35.15 -10.92 -38.72
C LEU A 192 34.17 -11.00 -37.53
N ALA A 193 32.90 -11.33 -37.77
CA ALA A 193 31.95 -11.59 -36.69
C ALA A 193 32.30 -12.85 -35.89
N ALA A 194 32.72 -13.93 -36.55
CA ALA A 194 33.19 -15.14 -35.85
C ALA A 194 34.44 -14.85 -35.00
N ILE A 195 35.40 -14.10 -35.54
CA ILE A 195 36.58 -13.66 -34.79
C ILE A 195 36.16 -12.76 -33.62
N THR A 196 35.23 -11.82 -33.82
CA THR A 196 34.72 -10.95 -32.77
C THR A 196 34.07 -11.76 -31.64
N VAL A 197 33.26 -12.77 -31.96
CA VAL A 197 32.68 -13.70 -30.96
C VAL A 197 33.78 -14.46 -30.24
N LEU A 198 34.78 -14.99 -30.96
CA LEU A 198 35.87 -15.76 -30.37
C LEU A 198 36.69 -14.92 -29.37
N ILE A 199 37.12 -13.72 -29.76
CA ILE A 199 37.86 -12.81 -28.87
C ILE A 199 37.00 -12.27 -27.73
N SER A 200 35.66 -12.27 -27.89
CA SER A 200 34.71 -11.91 -26.84
C SER A 200 34.46 -13.04 -25.86
N ILE A 201 34.46 -14.29 -26.28
CA ILE A 201 34.27 -15.42 -25.35
C ILE A 201 35.59 -15.69 -24.62
N TRP A 202 36.70 -15.63 -25.34
CA TRP A 202 38.04 -15.97 -24.85
C TRP A 202 39.03 -14.81 -25.06
N PRO A 203 39.05 -13.82 -24.15
CA PRO A 203 39.89 -12.62 -24.30
C PRO A 203 41.37 -12.84 -23.94
N LEU A 204 41.67 -13.79 -23.04
CA LEU A 204 43.02 -14.03 -22.50
C LEU A 204 44.12 -14.19 -23.56
N PRO A 205 43.93 -14.93 -24.68
CA PRO A 205 44.96 -15.05 -25.71
C PRO A 205 45.33 -13.70 -26.34
N ILE A 206 44.37 -12.79 -26.49
CA ILE A 206 44.62 -11.45 -27.02
C ILE A 206 45.33 -10.58 -25.99
N GLN A 207 44.97 -10.72 -24.71
CA GLN A 207 45.65 -10.03 -23.62
C GLN A 207 47.11 -10.47 -23.52
N HIS A 208 47.40 -11.78 -23.46
CA HIS A 208 48.77 -12.30 -23.42
C HIS A 208 49.59 -11.91 -24.66
N LEU A 209 48.94 -11.88 -25.84
CA LEU A 209 49.58 -11.37 -27.06
C LEU A 209 49.95 -9.89 -26.92
N ALA A 210 49.06 -9.07 -26.37
CA ALA A 210 49.33 -7.65 -26.13
C ALA A 210 50.46 -7.46 -25.11
N GLU A 211 50.45 -8.18 -23.99
CA GLU A 211 51.50 -8.17 -22.97
C GLU A 211 52.87 -8.52 -23.57
N HIS A 212 52.92 -9.57 -24.39
CA HIS A 212 54.15 -9.98 -25.07
C HIS A 212 54.67 -8.92 -26.05
N LEU A 213 53.77 -8.28 -26.82
CA LEU A 213 54.14 -7.25 -27.80
C LEU A 213 54.72 -5.99 -27.16
N VAL A 214 54.36 -5.67 -25.91
CA VAL A 214 54.90 -4.53 -25.16
C VAL A 214 56.06 -4.95 -24.23
N GLY A 215 56.32 -6.24 -24.08
CA GLY A 215 57.43 -6.73 -23.25
C GLY A 215 57.12 -6.72 -21.75
N VAL A 216 55.86 -6.89 -21.35
CA VAL A 216 55.46 -7.13 -19.96
C VAL A 216 55.84 -8.57 -19.59
N LEU A 217 56.89 -8.72 -18.76
CA LEU A 217 57.44 -10.04 -18.38
C LEU A 217 56.72 -10.70 -17.19
N ASP A 218 55.93 -9.92 -16.44
CA ASP A 218 55.18 -10.36 -15.27
C ASP A 218 53.67 -10.08 -15.47
N PRO A 219 52.87 -11.08 -15.86
CA PRO A 219 51.43 -10.93 -16.11
C PRO A 219 50.66 -10.44 -14.88
N ALA A 220 51.18 -10.65 -13.66
CA ALA A 220 50.53 -10.20 -12.42
C ALA A 220 50.45 -8.66 -12.29
N ARG A 221 51.13 -7.92 -13.16
CA ARG A 221 51.08 -6.45 -13.22
C ARG A 221 49.92 -5.90 -14.04
N VAL A 222 49.19 -6.77 -14.76
CA VAL A 222 47.98 -6.38 -15.50
C VAL A 222 46.75 -6.88 -14.72
N PRO A 223 45.80 -5.99 -14.38
CA PRO A 223 44.63 -6.40 -13.61
C PRO A 223 43.77 -7.42 -14.39
N GLU A 224 43.44 -8.54 -13.74
CA GLU A 224 42.41 -9.47 -14.22
C GLU A 224 41.03 -8.99 -13.75
N PHE A 225 40.10 -8.81 -14.70
CA PHE A 225 38.77 -8.23 -14.46
C PHE A 225 37.63 -9.26 -14.47
N GLU A 226 37.89 -10.53 -14.74
CA GLU A 226 36.85 -11.56 -14.79
C GLU A 226 37.30 -12.86 -14.14
N SER A 227 36.40 -13.45 -13.38
CA SER A 227 36.49 -14.85 -12.93
C SER A 227 35.50 -15.75 -13.70
N PRO A 228 35.72 -17.08 -13.73
CA PRO A 228 34.79 -18.01 -14.40
C PRO A 228 33.36 -17.86 -13.88
N TRP A 229 32.39 -17.81 -14.80
CA TRP A 229 30.98 -17.68 -14.43
C TRP A 229 30.48 -18.93 -13.72
N SER A 230 29.70 -18.75 -12.65
CA SER A 230 29.11 -19.86 -11.91
C SER A 230 28.07 -20.61 -12.75
N ALA A 231 27.84 -21.88 -12.40
CA ALA A 231 26.81 -22.69 -13.05
C ALA A 231 25.41 -22.06 -12.93
N LEU A 232 25.13 -21.35 -11.81
CA LEU A 232 23.89 -20.60 -11.58
C LEU A 232 23.63 -19.52 -12.64
N VAL A 233 24.68 -18.93 -13.19
CA VAL A 233 24.59 -17.94 -14.28
C VAL A 233 24.54 -18.62 -15.63
N LEU A 234 25.41 -19.62 -15.83
CA LEU A 234 25.55 -20.31 -17.12
C LEU A 234 24.27 -21.03 -17.54
N VAL A 235 23.56 -21.68 -16.62
CA VAL A 235 22.33 -22.43 -16.93
C VAL A 235 21.25 -21.55 -17.57
N PRO A 236 20.79 -20.44 -16.97
CA PRO A 236 19.84 -19.56 -17.63
C PRO A 236 20.44 -18.85 -18.85
N TYR A 237 21.73 -18.48 -18.83
CA TYR A 237 22.35 -17.77 -19.95
C TYR A 237 22.46 -18.62 -21.22
N VAL A 238 23.07 -19.81 -21.12
CA VAL A 238 23.13 -20.81 -22.20
C VAL A 238 21.73 -21.33 -22.52
N GLY A 239 20.89 -21.48 -21.49
CA GLY A 239 19.47 -21.82 -21.64
C GLY A 239 18.73 -20.90 -22.62
N GLY A 240 19.04 -19.60 -22.64
CA GLY A 240 18.48 -18.68 -23.63
C GLY A 240 18.78 -19.08 -25.08
N PHE A 241 20.00 -19.52 -25.38
CA PHE A 241 20.38 -20.03 -26.71
C PHE A 241 19.68 -21.35 -27.03
N VAL A 242 19.59 -22.26 -26.05
CA VAL A 242 18.88 -23.54 -26.20
C VAL A 242 17.40 -23.28 -26.52
N VAL A 243 16.74 -22.42 -25.75
CA VAL A 243 15.33 -22.05 -25.95
C VAL A 243 15.13 -21.40 -27.32
N TRP A 244 16.05 -20.52 -27.74
CA TRP A 244 15.99 -19.93 -29.08
C TRP A 244 16.10 -20.98 -30.18
N GLY A 245 17.07 -21.91 -30.09
CA GLY A 245 17.28 -22.98 -31.07
C GLY A 245 16.12 -23.97 -31.14
N VAL A 246 15.61 -24.42 -29.98
CA VAL A 246 14.40 -25.27 -29.90
C VAL A 246 13.19 -24.54 -30.48
N GLY A 247 13.07 -23.23 -30.26
CA GLY A 247 12.02 -22.40 -30.83
C GLY A 247 12.05 -22.28 -32.34
N LEU A 248 13.19 -22.55 -33.00
CA LEU A 248 13.25 -22.66 -34.47
C LEU A 248 12.59 -23.95 -34.98
N LEU A 249 12.52 -24.99 -34.14
CA LEU A 249 11.95 -26.30 -34.48
C LEU A 249 10.47 -26.39 -34.06
N SER A 250 10.14 -26.00 -32.82
CA SER A 250 8.78 -26.11 -32.28
C SER A 250 8.53 -25.10 -31.15
N ILE A 251 7.44 -24.34 -31.30
CA ILE A 251 6.97 -23.37 -30.30
C ILE A 251 6.58 -24.08 -29.00
N LYS A 252 5.88 -25.22 -29.09
CA LYS A 252 5.46 -25.98 -27.89
C LYS A 252 6.66 -26.55 -27.13
N ALA A 253 7.66 -27.06 -27.85
CA ALA A 253 8.88 -27.57 -27.23
C ALA A 253 9.68 -26.43 -26.57
N ARG A 254 9.75 -25.27 -27.21
CA ARG A 254 10.37 -24.07 -26.63
C ARG A 254 9.71 -23.69 -25.31
N ASP A 255 8.39 -23.61 -25.26
CA ASP A 255 7.67 -23.20 -24.05
C ASP A 255 7.88 -24.20 -22.91
N ALA A 256 7.86 -25.50 -23.21
CA ALA A 256 8.17 -26.55 -22.23
C ALA A 256 9.62 -26.45 -21.71
N VAL A 257 10.60 -26.28 -22.60
CA VAL A 257 12.01 -26.13 -22.24
C VAL A 257 12.24 -24.83 -21.45
N ALA A 258 11.56 -23.75 -21.80
CA ALA A 258 11.61 -22.49 -21.06
C ALA A 258 11.10 -22.67 -19.62
N VAL A 259 9.93 -23.28 -19.43
CA VAL A 259 9.42 -23.54 -18.07
C VAL A 259 10.38 -24.44 -17.28
N LEU A 260 10.87 -25.52 -17.91
CA LEU A 260 11.82 -26.44 -17.27
C LEU A 260 13.09 -25.71 -16.83
N LEU A 261 13.72 -24.92 -17.69
CA LEU A 261 14.92 -24.16 -17.36
C LEU A 261 14.69 -23.14 -16.25
N ALA A 262 13.53 -22.48 -16.25
CA ALA A 262 13.19 -21.53 -15.20
C ALA A 262 13.00 -22.23 -13.83
N VAL A 263 12.33 -23.39 -13.80
CA VAL A 263 12.17 -24.20 -12.60
C VAL A 263 13.51 -24.75 -12.11
N VAL A 264 14.36 -25.25 -13.02
CA VAL A 264 15.73 -25.71 -12.69
C VAL A 264 16.53 -24.56 -12.09
N THR A 265 16.45 -23.35 -12.65
CA THR A 265 17.13 -22.17 -12.12
C THR A 265 16.68 -21.86 -10.69
N VAL A 266 15.38 -21.91 -10.39
CA VAL A 266 14.86 -21.75 -9.01
C VAL A 266 15.38 -22.85 -8.10
N ALA A 267 15.33 -24.12 -8.54
CA ALA A 267 15.79 -25.25 -7.75
C ALA A 267 17.29 -25.14 -7.40
N MET A 268 18.13 -24.75 -8.37
CA MET A 268 19.55 -24.53 -8.12
C MET A 268 19.80 -23.47 -7.05
N VAL A 269 19.06 -22.35 -7.07
CA VAL A 269 19.18 -21.32 -6.03
C VAL A 269 18.70 -21.81 -4.66
N VAL A 270 17.57 -22.51 -4.61
CA VAL A 270 16.97 -23.01 -3.36
C VAL A 270 17.87 -24.04 -2.67
N PHE A 271 18.50 -24.91 -3.46
CA PHE A 271 19.31 -26.01 -2.94
C PHE A 271 20.80 -25.70 -2.86
N ASP A 272 21.25 -24.49 -3.16
CA ASP A 272 22.65 -24.10 -3.02
C ASP A 272 22.95 -23.59 -1.60
N PRO A 273 23.65 -24.39 -0.76
CA PRO A 273 23.98 -23.97 0.60
C PRO A 273 25.10 -22.92 0.65
N SER A 274 25.87 -22.75 -0.43
CA SER A 274 27.04 -21.86 -0.47
C SER A 274 26.67 -20.38 -0.56
N LEU A 275 25.44 -20.05 -0.95
CA LEU A 275 24.99 -18.67 -1.11
C LEU A 275 24.89 -17.97 0.25
N ASP A 276 25.56 -16.83 0.38
CA ASP A 276 25.44 -15.94 1.53
C ASP A 276 24.01 -15.38 1.66
N PRO A 277 23.55 -14.99 2.87
CA PRO A 277 22.18 -14.53 3.10
C PRO A 277 21.66 -13.47 2.12
N THR A 278 22.48 -12.46 1.79
CA THR A 278 22.09 -11.37 0.89
C THR A 278 21.93 -11.89 -0.53
N THR A 279 22.90 -12.68 -0.99
CA THR A 279 22.84 -13.32 -2.31
C THR A 279 21.66 -14.28 -2.41
N ARG A 280 21.40 -15.09 -1.39
CA ARG A 280 20.28 -16.04 -1.35
C ARG A 280 18.94 -15.33 -1.46
N LEU A 281 18.73 -14.25 -0.71
CA LEU A 281 17.49 -13.46 -0.73
C LEU A 281 17.18 -12.95 -2.14
N PHE A 282 18.14 -12.27 -2.77
CA PHE A 282 17.91 -11.66 -4.09
C PHE A 282 17.96 -12.68 -5.24
N ALA A 283 18.80 -13.72 -5.17
CA ALA A 283 18.80 -14.79 -6.15
C ALA A 283 17.46 -15.53 -6.16
N LEU A 284 16.90 -15.84 -4.98
CA LEU A 284 15.60 -16.49 -4.87
C LEU A 284 14.49 -15.58 -5.43
N LEU A 285 14.52 -14.30 -5.08
CA LEU A 285 13.57 -13.32 -5.62
C LEU A 285 13.63 -13.24 -7.16
N PHE A 286 14.84 -13.14 -7.71
CA PHE A 286 15.08 -13.02 -9.15
C PHE A 286 14.68 -14.28 -9.90
N ALA A 287 15.11 -15.46 -9.43
CA ALA A 287 14.75 -16.73 -10.04
C ALA A 287 13.23 -17.01 -9.95
N ALA A 288 12.60 -16.77 -8.79
CA ALA A 288 11.17 -17.04 -8.59
C ALA A 288 10.28 -16.15 -9.47
N ILE A 289 10.51 -14.82 -9.48
CA ILE A 289 9.73 -13.92 -10.33
C ILE A 289 10.02 -14.15 -11.82
N SER A 290 11.27 -14.46 -12.20
CA SER A 290 11.57 -14.88 -13.58
C SER A 290 10.84 -16.17 -13.96
N CYS A 291 10.71 -17.14 -13.06
CA CYS A 291 9.94 -18.35 -13.32
C CYS A 291 8.46 -18.04 -13.56
N VAL A 292 7.85 -17.20 -12.73
CA VAL A 292 6.46 -16.75 -12.91
C VAL A 292 6.31 -15.95 -14.22
N MET A 293 7.31 -15.13 -14.58
CA MET A 293 7.36 -14.42 -15.86
C MET A 293 7.32 -15.37 -17.05
N ILE A 294 8.13 -16.43 -17.03
CA ILE A 294 8.17 -17.40 -18.13
C ILE A 294 6.82 -18.10 -18.28
N VAL A 295 6.19 -18.52 -17.17
CA VAL A 295 4.84 -19.14 -17.20
C VAL A 295 3.79 -18.18 -17.75
N TYR A 296 3.78 -16.93 -17.30
CA TYR A 296 2.87 -15.89 -17.80
C TYR A 296 3.08 -15.62 -19.31
N SER A 297 4.34 -15.70 -19.77
CA SER A 297 4.70 -15.34 -21.15
C SER A 297 4.24 -16.33 -22.20
N ILE A 298 3.91 -17.58 -21.84
CA ILE A 298 3.50 -18.63 -22.79
C ILE A 298 2.30 -18.15 -23.61
N ASP A 299 1.18 -17.86 -22.95
CA ASP A 299 -0.02 -17.40 -23.64
C ASP A 299 0.05 -15.92 -24.03
N TYR A 300 0.73 -15.09 -23.22
CA TYR A 300 0.84 -13.65 -23.50
C TYR A 300 1.63 -13.37 -24.79
N MET A 301 2.68 -14.16 -25.07
CA MET A 301 3.53 -14.03 -26.27
C MET A 301 3.14 -15.00 -27.40
N ALA A 302 2.06 -15.76 -27.26
CA ALA A 302 1.67 -16.80 -28.23
C ALA A 302 1.41 -16.24 -29.63
N ARG A 303 0.88 -15.01 -29.72
CA ARG A 303 0.48 -14.36 -30.98
C ARG A 303 1.40 -13.21 -31.40
N THR A 304 2.51 -12.99 -30.69
CA THR A 304 3.45 -11.90 -30.98
C THR A 304 4.54 -12.35 -31.95
N GLU A 305 4.90 -11.48 -32.89
CA GLU A 305 6.09 -11.69 -33.73
C GLU A 305 7.36 -11.75 -32.88
N TRP A 306 8.34 -12.55 -33.31
CA TRP A 306 9.64 -12.70 -32.65
C TRP A 306 9.61 -13.21 -31.20
N SER A 307 8.64 -14.06 -30.84
CA SER A 307 8.58 -14.69 -29.52
C SER A 307 9.85 -15.47 -29.14
N ASN A 308 10.56 -16.10 -30.08
CA ASN A 308 11.86 -16.74 -29.78
C ASN A 308 12.93 -15.74 -29.32
N ARG A 309 12.96 -14.55 -29.91
CA ARG A 309 13.86 -13.46 -29.50
C ARG A 309 13.51 -12.97 -28.10
N TYR A 310 12.22 -12.92 -27.77
CA TYR A 310 11.77 -12.56 -26.43
C TYR A 310 12.33 -13.52 -25.37
N TYR A 311 12.13 -14.83 -25.53
CA TYR A 311 12.61 -15.82 -24.57
C TYR A 311 14.13 -15.84 -24.46
N PHE A 312 14.83 -15.69 -25.60
CA PHE A 312 16.28 -15.54 -25.61
C PHE A 312 16.74 -14.42 -24.66
N PHE A 313 16.25 -13.20 -24.85
CA PHE A 313 16.65 -12.07 -24.00
C PHE A 313 16.12 -12.16 -22.56
N ALA A 314 14.97 -12.80 -22.32
CA ALA A 314 14.43 -13.02 -20.99
C ALA A 314 15.34 -13.94 -20.14
N PHE A 315 15.88 -14.99 -20.74
CA PHE A 315 16.82 -15.90 -20.09
C PHE A 315 18.20 -15.28 -19.87
N LEU A 316 18.72 -14.55 -20.86
CA LEU A 316 19.97 -13.80 -20.70
C LEU A 316 19.83 -12.73 -19.60
N MET A 317 18.69 -12.03 -19.51
CA MET A 317 18.40 -11.10 -18.42
C MET A 317 18.37 -11.82 -17.07
N THR A 318 17.73 -12.99 -17.00
CA THR A 318 17.66 -13.80 -15.76
C THR A 318 19.05 -14.25 -15.31
N GLY A 319 19.87 -14.76 -16.23
CA GLY A 319 21.26 -15.12 -15.93
C GLY A 319 22.10 -13.93 -15.49
N SER A 320 21.91 -12.76 -16.13
CA SER A 320 22.60 -11.52 -15.74
C SER A 320 22.19 -11.06 -14.33
N LEU A 321 20.90 -11.10 -14.01
CA LEU A 321 20.39 -10.75 -12.68
C LEU A 321 20.95 -11.67 -11.59
N ILE A 322 21.01 -12.98 -11.86
CA ILE A 322 21.64 -13.96 -10.96
C ILE A 322 23.14 -13.68 -10.85
N GLY A 323 23.81 -13.37 -11.96
CA GLY A 323 25.24 -13.05 -11.97
C GLY A 323 25.59 -11.82 -11.12
N VAL A 324 24.78 -10.75 -11.20
CA VAL A 324 24.95 -9.56 -10.35
C VAL A 324 24.95 -9.93 -8.87
N VAL A 325 24.12 -10.91 -8.46
CA VAL A 325 23.99 -11.26 -7.03
C VAL A 325 24.98 -12.32 -6.57
N THR A 326 25.47 -13.18 -7.46
CA THR A 326 26.40 -14.28 -7.11
C THR A 326 27.87 -13.91 -7.26
N THR A 327 28.21 -12.77 -7.87
CA THR A 327 29.61 -12.35 -8.02
C THR A 327 30.25 -11.97 -6.68
N HIS A 328 31.58 -12.13 -6.60
CA HIS A 328 32.39 -11.79 -5.43
C HIS A 328 33.39 -10.66 -5.70
N GLU A 329 33.45 -10.18 -6.96
CA GLU A 329 34.36 -9.13 -7.42
C GLU A 329 33.66 -8.15 -8.36
N PHE A 330 34.22 -6.93 -8.47
CA PHE A 330 33.61 -5.79 -9.14
C PHE A 330 33.57 -5.86 -10.67
N GLY A 331 34.51 -6.56 -11.31
CA GLY A 331 34.57 -6.79 -12.74
C GLY A 331 33.39 -7.61 -13.25
N ASN A 332 33.16 -8.84 -12.78
CA ASN A 332 31.96 -9.61 -13.14
C ASN A 332 30.67 -8.90 -12.68
N PHE A 333 30.69 -8.22 -11.53
CA PHE A 333 29.55 -7.40 -11.10
C PHE A 333 29.16 -6.37 -12.17
N TYR A 334 30.14 -5.65 -12.70
CA TYR A 334 29.94 -4.68 -13.77
C TYR A 334 29.47 -5.34 -15.07
N VAL A 335 30.11 -6.43 -15.47
CA VAL A 335 29.76 -7.19 -16.69
C VAL A 335 28.29 -7.60 -16.66
N PHE A 336 27.85 -8.21 -15.56
CA PHE A 336 26.46 -8.62 -15.40
C PHE A 336 25.49 -7.43 -15.29
N TRP A 337 25.93 -6.31 -14.71
CA TRP A 337 25.13 -5.08 -14.63
C TRP A 337 24.81 -4.49 -16.01
N GLU A 338 25.82 -4.42 -16.88
CA GLU A 338 25.65 -3.99 -18.27
C GLU A 338 24.87 -5.01 -19.08
N LEU A 339 25.15 -6.31 -18.91
CA LEU A 339 24.48 -7.38 -19.63
C LEU A 339 22.98 -7.41 -19.32
N MET A 340 22.61 -7.19 -18.06
CA MET A 340 21.23 -6.97 -17.63
C MET A 340 20.62 -5.74 -18.32
N THR A 341 21.35 -4.62 -18.43
CA THR A 341 20.85 -3.39 -19.10
C THR A 341 20.65 -3.60 -20.61
N TRP A 342 21.56 -4.32 -21.25
CA TRP A 342 21.52 -4.64 -22.66
C TRP A 342 20.38 -5.61 -23.01
N THR A 343 20.23 -6.68 -22.23
CA THR A 343 19.15 -7.66 -22.43
C THR A 343 17.77 -7.03 -22.20
N SER A 344 17.60 -6.28 -21.12
CA SER A 344 16.34 -5.59 -20.81
C SER A 344 15.99 -4.49 -21.81
N TYR A 345 16.98 -3.79 -22.40
CA TYR A 345 16.74 -2.89 -23.52
C TYR A 345 16.02 -3.58 -24.67
N PHE A 346 16.49 -4.77 -25.08
CA PHE A 346 15.87 -5.53 -26.17
C PHE A 346 14.46 -6.03 -25.86
N LEU A 347 14.17 -6.26 -24.58
CA LEU A 347 12.84 -6.60 -24.10
C LEU A 347 11.91 -5.38 -24.08
N ILE A 348 12.41 -4.17 -23.79
CA ILE A 348 11.63 -2.93 -23.85
C ILE A 348 11.29 -2.55 -25.29
N VAL A 349 12.26 -2.66 -26.22
CA VAL A 349 12.04 -2.32 -27.64
C VAL A 349 11.41 -3.46 -28.45
N HIS A 350 10.86 -4.48 -27.79
CA HIS A 350 10.36 -5.69 -28.44
C HIS A 350 9.33 -5.39 -29.54
N GLU A 351 8.38 -4.49 -29.30
CA GLU A 351 7.35 -4.10 -30.28
C GLU A 351 7.90 -3.26 -31.45
N GLN A 352 9.11 -2.70 -31.34
CA GLN A 352 9.77 -1.87 -32.37
C GLN A 352 8.96 -0.65 -32.85
N THR A 353 7.95 -0.19 -32.10
CA THR A 353 7.24 1.05 -32.40
C THR A 353 8.14 2.27 -32.15
N PRO A 354 7.91 3.42 -32.82
CA PRO A 354 8.68 4.63 -32.55
C PRO A 354 8.68 5.05 -31.07
N LYS A 355 7.57 4.82 -30.36
CA LYS A 355 7.46 5.05 -28.92
C LYS A 355 8.32 4.06 -28.12
N ALA A 356 8.29 2.77 -28.46
CA ALA A 356 9.10 1.75 -27.80
C ALA A 356 10.60 1.99 -28.03
N LEU A 357 11.02 2.33 -29.25
CA LEU A 357 12.42 2.64 -29.57
C LEU A 357 12.91 3.88 -28.79
N ARG A 358 12.13 4.95 -28.75
CA ARG A 358 12.45 6.14 -27.95
C ARG A 358 12.55 5.82 -26.45
N ALA A 359 11.62 5.04 -25.92
CA ALA A 359 11.65 4.62 -24.52
C ALA A 359 12.87 3.76 -24.20
N GLY A 360 13.20 2.80 -25.07
CA GLY A 360 14.39 1.96 -24.95
C GLY A 360 15.67 2.78 -25.02
N LEU A 361 15.75 3.80 -25.89
CA LEU A 361 16.89 4.71 -25.95
C LEU A 361 17.09 5.44 -24.61
N ILE A 362 16.04 6.06 -24.07
CA ILE A 362 16.11 6.77 -22.78
C ILE A 362 16.52 5.80 -21.66
N TYR A 363 15.90 4.62 -21.62
CA TYR A 363 16.24 3.57 -20.68
C TYR A 363 17.72 3.19 -20.73
N PHE A 364 18.21 2.86 -21.93
CA PHE A 364 19.56 2.40 -22.13
C PHE A 364 20.57 3.48 -21.76
N LEU A 365 20.37 4.72 -22.22
CA LEU A 365 21.30 5.82 -21.94
C LEU A 365 21.37 6.15 -20.46
N MET A 366 20.24 6.15 -19.75
CA MET A 366 20.25 6.40 -18.31
C MET A 366 20.96 5.25 -17.57
N CYS A 367 20.57 4.00 -17.82
CA CYS A 367 21.15 2.85 -17.11
C CYS A 367 22.62 2.62 -17.44
N ALA A 368 23.02 2.74 -18.71
CA ALA A 368 24.41 2.64 -19.14
C ALA A 368 25.24 3.83 -18.63
N GLY A 369 24.70 5.05 -18.66
CA GLY A 369 25.36 6.22 -18.07
C GLY A 369 25.63 6.06 -16.58
N GLY A 370 24.65 5.56 -15.82
CA GLY A 370 24.83 5.22 -14.40
C GLY A 370 25.87 4.12 -14.19
N ALA A 371 25.89 3.10 -15.06
CA ALA A 371 26.91 2.06 -15.03
C ALA A 371 28.31 2.63 -15.28
N TYR A 372 28.50 3.46 -16.31
CA TYR A 372 29.81 4.08 -16.60
C TYR A 372 30.32 4.96 -15.45
N VAL A 373 29.43 5.65 -14.72
CA VAL A 373 29.82 6.38 -13.50
C VAL A 373 30.22 5.41 -12.38
N MET A 374 29.46 4.32 -12.18
CA MET A 374 29.82 3.27 -11.22
C MET A 374 31.17 2.62 -11.56
N HIS A 375 31.47 2.44 -12.84
CA HIS A 375 32.74 1.91 -13.30
C HIS A 375 33.93 2.76 -12.87
N LEU A 376 33.81 4.10 -12.94
CA LEU A 376 34.84 4.99 -12.39
C LEU A 376 35.08 4.71 -10.90
N GLY A 377 34.03 4.44 -10.13
CA GLY A 377 34.13 4.02 -8.73
C GLY A 377 34.89 2.70 -8.54
N ILE A 378 34.65 1.71 -9.40
CA ILE A 378 35.37 0.41 -9.40
C ILE A 378 36.86 0.61 -9.64
N LEU A 379 37.24 1.44 -10.62
CA LEU A 379 38.64 1.71 -10.91
C LEU A 379 39.33 2.48 -9.77
N LEU A 380 38.62 3.41 -9.13
CA LEU A 380 39.12 4.12 -7.94
C LEU A 380 39.35 3.18 -6.75
N VAL A 381 38.48 2.18 -6.53
CA VAL A 381 38.69 1.14 -5.51
C VAL A 381 39.99 0.39 -5.78
N HIS A 382 40.17 -0.11 -7.00
CA HIS A 382 41.36 -0.87 -7.34
C HIS A 382 42.63 -0.03 -7.23
N ALA A 383 42.59 1.25 -7.63
CA ALA A 383 43.76 2.13 -7.50
C ALA A 383 44.18 2.37 -6.04
N GLN A 384 43.25 2.26 -5.08
CA GLN A 384 43.56 2.41 -3.64
C GLN A 384 43.96 1.09 -2.98
N ILE A 385 43.41 -0.05 -3.43
CA ILE A 385 43.47 -1.33 -2.71
C ILE A 385 44.28 -2.40 -3.46
N GLY A 386 44.46 -2.24 -4.77
CA GLY A 386 45.12 -3.21 -5.65
C GLY A 386 44.32 -4.48 -5.91
N SER A 387 43.00 -4.47 -5.69
CA SER A 387 42.13 -5.64 -5.88
C SER A 387 40.70 -5.25 -6.26
N PHE A 388 40.04 -6.09 -7.06
CA PHE A 388 38.61 -5.99 -7.39
C PHE A 388 37.72 -6.84 -6.48
N GLU A 389 38.30 -7.62 -5.57
CA GLU A 389 37.56 -8.48 -4.66
C GLU A 389 36.77 -7.66 -3.64
N PHE A 390 35.50 -8.04 -3.41
CA PHE A 390 34.67 -7.42 -2.39
C PHE A 390 35.29 -7.57 -0.99
N SER A 391 35.90 -8.72 -0.73
CA SER A 391 36.56 -9.03 0.54
C SER A 391 37.79 -8.13 0.78
N ALA A 392 38.56 -7.83 -0.27
CA ALA A 392 39.73 -6.96 -0.18
C ALA A 392 39.34 -5.52 0.16
N LEU A 393 38.30 -4.98 -0.51
CA LEU A 393 37.76 -3.67 -0.17
C LEU A 393 37.21 -3.65 1.26
N ALA A 394 36.46 -4.67 1.66
CA ALA A 394 35.91 -4.74 3.01
C ALA A 394 37.01 -4.75 4.10
N ALA A 395 38.13 -5.43 3.85
CA ALA A 395 39.24 -5.51 4.79
C ALA A 395 40.05 -4.20 4.89
N GLN A 396 40.13 -3.42 3.80
CA GLN A 396 41.00 -2.24 3.71
C GLN A 396 40.23 -0.91 3.64
N VAL A 397 38.89 -0.91 3.71
CA VAL A 397 38.08 0.31 3.57
C VAL A 397 38.50 1.44 4.52
N ASP A 398 38.99 1.10 5.71
CA ASP A 398 39.36 2.07 6.73
C ASP A 398 40.64 2.85 6.39
N THR A 399 41.46 2.33 5.47
CA THR A 399 42.70 2.98 4.99
C THR A 399 42.42 4.02 3.90
N ILE A 400 41.22 4.01 3.31
CA ILE A 400 40.86 4.91 2.21
C ILE A 400 40.63 6.34 2.75
N PRO A 401 41.25 7.37 2.15
CA PRO A 401 41.00 8.76 2.54
C PRO A 401 39.52 9.13 2.40
N PRO A 402 38.91 9.87 3.36
CA PRO A 402 37.46 10.14 3.36
C PRO A 402 36.90 10.77 2.08
N LEU A 403 37.65 11.68 1.45
CA LEU A 403 37.23 12.32 0.20
C LEU A 403 37.21 11.33 -0.98
N VAL A 404 38.19 10.41 -1.03
CA VAL A 404 38.26 9.35 -2.05
C VAL A 404 37.16 8.32 -1.78
N GLY A 405 36.94 7.94 -0.52
CA GLY A 405 35.85 7.08 -0.10
C GLY A 405 34.47 7.64 -0.45
N LEU A 406 34.27 8.96 -0.27
CA LEU A 406 33.06 9.65 -0.71
C LEU A 406 32.89 9.63 -2.23
N ALA A 407 33.97 9.83 -3.00
CA ALA A 407 33.93 9.74 -4.46
C ALA A 407 33.57 8.31 -4.93
N ILE A 408 34.17 7.29 -4.31
CA ILE A 408 33.89 5.87 -4.56
C ILE A 408 32.41 5.57 -4.25
N ALA A 409 31.97 5.87 -3.03
CA ALA A 409 30.61 5.61 -2.58
C ALA A 409 29.58 6.38 -3.43
N GLY A 410 29.89 7.63 -3.80
CA GLY A 410 29.07 8.46 -4.68
C GLY A 410 28.94 7.88 -6.09
N CYS A 411 30.02 7.36 -6.67
CA CYS A 411 29.98 6.72 -7.99
C CYS A 411 29.10 5.47 -8.00
N PHE A 412 29.27 4.59 -7.00
CA PHE A 412 28.39 3.42 -6.82
C PHE A 412 26.94 3.83 -6.60
N PHE A 413 26.71 4.80 -5.72
CA PHE A 413 25.38 5.32 -5.43
C PHE A 413 24.67 5.84 -6.66
N VAL A 414 25.33 6.62 -7.53
CA VAL A 414 24.72 7.12 -8.76
C VAL A 414 24.29 5.96 -9.67
N GLY A 415 25.13 4.95 -9.87
CA GLY A 415 24.79 3.78 -10.67
C GLY A 415 23.58 3.03 -10.11
N PHE A 416 23.55 2.79 -8.80
CA PHE A 416 22.44 2.12 -8.13
C PHE A 416 21.18 2.95 -8.11
N ALA A 417 21.27 4.26 -7.87
CA ALA A 417 20.14 5.19 -7.79
C ALA A 417 19.43 5.32 -9.15
N VAL A 418 20.18 5.38 -10.26
CA VAL A 418 19.59 5.42 -11.61
C VAL A 418 18.86 4.12 -11.92
N LYS A 419 19.43 2.96 -11.57
CA LYS A 419 18.79 1.66 -11.80
C LYS A 419 17.58 1.42 -10.89
N THR A 420 17.65 1.90 -9.66
CA THR A 420 16.54 1.93 -8.70
C THR A 420 15.43 2.85 -9.20
N GLY A 421 15.80 3.92 -9.90
CA GLY A 421 14.89 4.93 -10.41
C GLY A 421 14.62 6.04 -9.40
N LEU A 422 15.57 6.42 -8.55
CA LEU A 422 15.42 7.56 -7.64
C LEU A 422 15.41 8.88 -8.41
N VAL A 423 14.68 9.89 -7.94
CA VAL A 423 14.73 11.24 -8.51
C VAL A 423 16.15 11.82 -8.29
N PRO A 424 16.84 12.39 -9.30
CA PRO A 424 16.37 12.70 -10.67
C PRO A 424 16.57 11.58 -11.72
N GLY A 425 17.26 10.49 -11.43
CA GLY A 425 17.50 9.33 -12.32
C GLY A 425 16.29 8.44 -12.66
N HIS A 426 15.07 8.90 -12.41
CA HIS A 426 13.82 8.13 -12.48
C HIS A 426 13.13 8.10 -13.86
N ALA A 427 13.44 9.04 -14.76
CA ALA A 427 12.61 9.35 -15.94
C ALA A 427 12.37 8.15 -16.88
N TRP A 428 13.30 7.19 -16.96
CA TRP A 428 13.15 6.01 -17.81
C TRP A 428 11.97 5.12 -17.39
N LEU A 429 11.65 5.06 -16.11
CA LEU A 429 10.69 4.12 -15.54
C LEU A 429 9.25 4.39 -16.03
N PRO A 430 8.66 5.58 -15.83
CA PRO A 430 7.31 5.89 -16.35
C PRO A 430 7.24 5.91 -17.89
N ILE A 431 8.38 6.01 -18.59
CA ILE A 431 8.44 6.00 -20.07
C ILE A 431 8.49 4.57 -20.62
N ALA A 432 9.23 3.64 -19.99
CA ALA A 432 9.44 2.28 -20.48
C ALA A 432 8.24 1.35 -20.21
N HIS A 433 7.64 1.44 -19.02
CA HIS A 433 6.55 0.52 -18.62
C HIS A 433 5.31 0.55 -19.54
N PRO A 434 4.82 1.70 -20.01
CA PRO A 434 3.63 1.74 -20.88
C PRO A 434 3.81 1.09 -22.26
N VAL A 435 5.06 0.99 -22.74
CA VAL A 435 5.39 0.51 -24.10
C VAL A 435 6.02 -0.88 -24.12
N ALA A 436 6.65 -1.32 -23.02
CA ALA A 436 7.18 -2.67 -22.92
C ALA A 436 6.03 -3.70 -22.83
N PRO A 437 6.24 -4.94 -23.31
CA PRO A 437 5.31 -6.05 -23.07
C PRO A 437 5.00 -6.20 -21.57
N SER A 438 3.74 -6.47 -21.21
CA SER A 438 3.34 -6.53 -19.79
C SER A 438 4.01 -7.67 -19.03
N SER A 439 4.35 -8.77 -19.71
CA SER A 439 5.19 -9.85 -19.17
C SER A 439 6.55 -9.34 -18.66
N ILE A 440 7.07 -8.25 -19.24
CA ILE A 440 8.34 -7.59 -18.84
C ILE A 440 8.10 -6.44 -17.88
N SER A 441 7.01 -5.68 -18.03
CA SER A 441 6.71 -4.58 -17.11
C SER A 441 6.63 -5.00 -15.63
N GLY A 442 6.14 -6.22 -15.35
CA GLY A 442 6.20 -6.81 -14.01
C GLY A 442 7.64 -6.90 -13.51
N PRO A 443 8.53 -7.70 -14.14
CA PRO A 443 9.95 -7.80 -13.82
C PRO A 443 10.78 -6.49 -13.89
N LEU A 444 10.44 -5.53 -14.76
CA LEU A 444 11.07 -4.20 -14.74
C LEU A 444 10.85 -3.52 -13.38
N SER A 445 9.62 -3.63 -12.84
CA SER A 445 9.29 -3.13 -11.52
C SER A 445 9.81 -4.06 -10.42
N GLY A 446 9.58 -5.36 -10.50
CA GLY A 446 9.87 -6.33 -9.45
C GLY A 446 11.33 -6.76 -9.32
N LEU A 447 12.12 -6.70 -10.39
CA LEU A 447 13.51 -7.18 -10.43
C LEU A 447 14.52 -6.08 -10.75
N LEU A 448 14.36 -5.35 -11.86
CA LEU A 448 15.41 -4.41 -12.28
C LEU A 448 15.63 -3.27 -11.28
N THR A 449 14.56 -2.70 -10.73
CA THR A 449 14.71 -1.68 -9.66
C THR A 449 15.31 -2.29 -8.39
N LYS A 450 15.15 -3.59 -8.17
CA LYS A 450 15.67 -4.32 -7.00
C LYS A 450 17.14 -4.68 -7.15
N ALA A 451 17.65 -4.79 -8.37
CA ALA A 451 19.10 -4.88 -8.60
C ALA A 451 19.82 -3.62 -8.10
N GLY A 452 19.18 -2.45 -8.22
CA GLY A 452 19.63 -1.20 -7.61
C GLY A 452 19.70 -1.26 -6.07
N ILE A 453 18.61 -1.71 -5.44
CA ILE A 453 18.54 -1.91 -3.98
C ILE A 453 19.57 -2.95 -3.50
N PHE A 454 19.73 -4.05 -4.24
CA PHE A 454 20.77 -5.04 -3.96
C PHE A 454 22.16 -4.43 -3.99
N GLY A 455 22.48 -3.62 -5.01
CA GLY A 455 23.76 -2.91 -5.10
C GLY A 455 23.99 -2.01 -3.88
N MET A 456 22.97 -1.26 -3.45
CA MET A 456 23.06 -0.43 -2.24
C MET A 456 23.35 -1.27 -0.99
N VAL A 457 22.63 -2.37 -0.78
CA VAL A 457 22.81 -3.23 0.40
C VAL A 457 24.16 -3.97 0.36
N LYS A 458 24.47 -4.64 -0.76
CA LYS A 458 25.69 -5.44 -0.89
C LYS A 458 26.94 -4.55 -0.90
N VAL A 459 27.00 -3.55 -1.78
CA VAL A 459 28.23 -2.77 -1.97
C VAL A 459 28.35 -1.65 -0.92
N LEU A 460 27.30 -0.86 -0.69
CA LEU A 460 27.41 0.26 0.24
C LEU A 460 27.36 -0.21 1.71
N TYR A 461 26.43 -1.11 2.09
CA TYR A 461 26.22 -1.44 3.50
C TYR A 461 27.05 -2.61 4.00
N LEU A 462 27.34 -3.61 3.17
CA LEU A 462 28.13 -4.78 3.56
C LEU A 462 29.61 -4.66 3.19
N VAL A 463 29.91 -4.34 1.93
CA VAL A 463 31.31 -4.25 1.47
C VAL A 463 32.00 -3.00 2.02
N ILE A 464 31.50 -1.80 1.69
CA ILE A 464 32.02 -0.55 2.26
C ILE A 464 31.73 -0.50 3.76
N GLY A 465 30.49 -0.75 4.17
CA GLY A 465 30.11 -0.76 5.58
C GLY A 465 29.45 0.55 6.01
N VAL A 466 28.36 0.45 6.79
CA VAL A 466 27.62 1.63 7.28
C VAL A 466 28.51 2.56 8.13
N GLY A 467 29.42 1.98 8.94
CA GLY A 467 30.39 2.76 9.73
C GLY A 467 31.37 3.57 8.87
N ALA A 468 31.86 2.99 7.76
CA ALA A 468 32.73 3.70 6.83
C ALA A 468 31.97 4.77 6.04
N LEU A 469 30.73 4.50 5.64
CA LEU A 469 29.88 5.50 4.98
C LEU A 469 29.65 6.75 5.84
N ALA A 470 29.49 6.59 7.16
CA ALA A 470 29.37 7.71 8.08
C ALA A 470 30.64 8.60 8.11
N ARG A 471 31.82 7.99 7.88
CA ARG A 471 33.10 8.72 7.73
C ARG A 471 33.19 9.45 6.38
N PHE A 472 32.57 8.92 5.34
CA PHE A 472 32.56 9.48 3.98
C PHE A 472 31.47 10.54 3.85
N SER A 473 31.65 11.67 4.54
CA SER A 473 30.75 12.83 4.46
C SER A 473 31.47 14.07 3.95
N ALA A 474 30.72 14.95 3.27
CA ALA A 474 31.18 16.29 2.90
C ALA A 474 30.21 17.31 3.48
N LEU A 475 30.73 18.39 4.07
CA LEU A 475 29.93 19.46 4.69
C LEU A 475 28.94 18.95 5.76
N GLY A 476 29.26 17.83 6.43
CA GLY A 476 28.38 17.20 7.42
C GLY A 476 27.17 16.45 6.83
N ILE A 477 27.08 16.32 5.51
CA ILE A 477 26.03 15.56 4.83
C ILE A 477 26.60 14.21 4.39
N GLY A 478 26.09 13.14 5.01
CA GLY A 478 26.39 11.76 4.64
C GLY A 478 25.46 11.22 3.56
N LEU A 479 25.87 10.10 2.95
CA LEU A 479 25.11 9.44 1.88
C LEU A 479 23.76 8.86 2.37
N ASP A 480 23.69 8.51 3.66
CA ASP A 480 22.49 8.11 4.38
C ASP A 480 21.41 9.21 4.30
N THR A 481 21.77 10.46 4.62
CA THR A 481 20.86 11.61 4.56
C THR A 481 20.43 11.90 3.13
N VAL A 482 21.35 11.80 2.16
CA VAL A 482 21.02 11.93 0.74
C VAL A 482 20.00 10.87 0.32
N LEU A 483 20.21 9.61 0.71
CA LEU A 483 19.31 8.51 0.37
C LEU A 483 17.93 8.69 1.01
N VAL A 484 17.84 9.14 2.26
CA VAL A 484 16.56 9.47 2.92
C VAL A 484 15.82 10.56 2.14
N VAL A 485 16.50 11.67 1.85
CA VAL A 485 15.89 12.82 1.16
C VAL A 485 15.43 12.43 -0.24
N LEU A 486 16.28 11.78 -1.03
CA LEU A 486 15.92 11.31 -2.36
C LEU A 486 14.79 10.28 -2.31
N GLY A 487 14.78 9.37 -1.32
CA GLY A 487 13.70 8.41 -1.09
C GLY A 487 12.36 9.10 -0.84
N CYS A 488 12.31 10.05 0.11
CA CYS A 488 11.10 10.81 0.42
C CYS A 488 10.60 11.66 -0.77
N VAL A 489 11.50 12.33 -1.51
CA VAL A 489 11.15 13.08 -2.71
C VAL A 489 10.61 12.15 -3.80
N THR A 490 11.24 10.99 -3.98
CA THR A 490 10.82 9.97 -4.94
C THR A 490 9.45 9.39 -4.60
N LEU A 491 9.19 9.14 -3.31
CA LEU A 491 7.88 8.74 -2.79
C LEU A 491 6.81 9.76 -3.16
N LEU A 492 6.98 11.01 -2.73
CA LEU A 492 5.94 12.04 -2.88
C LEU A 492 5.69 12.33 -4.36
N TYR A 493 6.75 12.43 -5.16
CA TYR A 493 6.64 12.61 -6.59
C TYR A 493 5.90 11.44 -7.25
N GLY A 494 6.23 10.19 -6.89
CA GLY A 494 5.56 9.01 -7.40
C GLY A 494 4.07 8.97 -7.08
N GLU A 495 3.69 9.20 -5.81
CA GLU A 495 2.28 9.16 -5.37
C GLU A 495 1.46 10.28 -6.03
N ILE A 496 1.99 11.51 -6.06
CA ILE A 496 1.30 12.66 -6.68
C ILE A 496 1.12 12.44 -8.19
N ARG A 497 2.15 11.95 -8.89
CA ARG A 497 2.05 11.69 -10.33
C ARG A 497 1.10 10.53 -10.63
N ALA A 498 1.10 9.47 -9.83
CA ALA A 498 0.16 8.36 -9.97
C ALA A 498 -1.30 8.81 -9.80
N LEU A 499 -1.56 9.72 -8.84
CA LEU A 499 -2.89 10.26 -8.59
C LEU A 499 -3.52 10.88 -9.84
N PHE A 500 -2.75 11.65 -10.61
CA PHE A 500 -3.25 12.34 -11.80
C PHE A 500 -3.11 11.52 -13.10
N GLU A 501 -2.53 10.32 -13.04
CA GLU A 501 -2.27 9.52 -14.24
C GLU A 501 -3.52 8.74 -14.69
N GLY A 502 -3.82 8.80 -15.99
CA GLY A 502 -5.00 8.17 -16.59
C GLY A 502 -4.74 6.83 -17.30
N GLU A 503 -3.49 6.55 -17.65
CA GLU A 503 -3.08 5.28 -18.27
C GLU A 503 -2.67 4.26 -17.19
N LEU A 504 -3.24 3.04 -17.22
CA LEU A 504 -3.07 2.06 -16.14
C LEU A 504 -1.60 1.68 -15.90
N LYS A 505 -0.86 1.28 -16.95
CA LYS A 505 0.55 0.87 -16.80
C LYS A 505 1.45 2.02 -16.36
N ARG A 506 1.15 3.26 -16.77
CA ARG A 506 1.90 4.45 -16.36
C ARG A 506 1.63 4.84 -14.91
N MET A 507 0.37 4.74 -14.48
CA MET A 507 -0.01 4.90 -13.07
C MET A 507 0.73 3.89 -12.19
N LEU A 508 0.78 2.62 -12.60
CA LEU A 508 1.53 1.57 -11.89
C LEU A 508 3.04 1.81 -11.88
N ALA A 509 3.59 2.45 -12.92
CA ALA A 509 4.99 2.86 -12.99
C ALA A 509 5.31 3.99 -12.00
N TYR A 510 4.47 5.03 -11.92
CA TYR A 510 4.62 6.08 -10.91
C TYR A 510 4.42 5.54 -9.48
N SER A 511 3.52 4.59 -9.29
CA SER A 511 3.40 3.95 -7.98
C SER A 511 4.59 3.00 -7.69
N THR A 512 5.26 2.44 -8.70
CA THR A 512 6.54 1.72 -8.47
C THR A 512 7.60 2.68 -7.97
N LEU A 513 7.67 3.87 -8.57
CA LEU A 513 8.55 4.95 -8.11
C LEU A 513 8.28 5.28 -6.65
N ALA A 514 7.01 5.42 -6.28
CA ALA A 514 6.63 5.74 -4.91
C ALA A 514 7.12 4.70 -3.88
N GLN A 515 6.83 3.42 -4.12
CA GLN A 515 7.19 2.33 -3.22
C GLN A 515 8.72 2.10 -3.17
N VAL A 516 9.43 2.30 -4.27
CA VAL A 516 10.90 2.30 -4.26
C VAL A 516 11.45 3.49 -3.46
N GLY A 517 10.78 4.65 -3.51
CA GLY A 517 11.03 5.78 -2.63
C GLY A 517 10.87 5.43 -1.15
N GLU A 518 9.81 4.69 -0.77
CA GLU A 518 9.62 4.17 0.60
C GLU A 518 10.81 3.30 1.03
N ILE A 519 11.19 2.33 0.19
CA ILE A 519 12.32 1.41 0.45
C ILE A 519 13.61 2.19 0.63
N ALA A 520 13.89 3.12 -0.28
CA ALA A 520 15.10 3.94 -0.23
C ALA A 520 15.13 4.84 1.01
N ALA A 521 14.01 5.47 1.36
CA ALA A 521 13.93 6.35 2.52
C ALA A 521 14.21 5.58 3.83
N ILE A 522 13.64 4.39 3.97
CA ILE A 522 13.87 3.53 5.14
C ILE A 522 15.28 2.95 5.12
N LEU A 523 15.77 2.47 3.98
CA LEU A 523 17.13 1.95 3.87
C LEU A 523 18.14 3.01 4.30
N GLY A 524 17.96 4.27 3.85
CA GLY A 524 18.80 5.41 4.20
C GLY A 524 18.89 5.76 5.70
N ILE A 525 18.03 5.20 6.56
CA ILE A 525 18.17 5.31 8.02
C ILE A 525 19.44 4.59 8.51
N GLY A 526 19.89 3.56 7.78
CA GLY A 526 21.18 2.90 8.02
C GLY A 526 21.22 1.98 9.24
N THR A 527 20.09 1.64 9.86
CA THR A 527 20.03 0.65 10.94
C THR A 527 19.72 -0.74 10.39
N ALA A 528 20.09 -1.80 11.13
CA ALA A 528 19.75 -3.17 10.74
C ALA A 528 18.23 -3.39 10.68
N LEU A 529 17.48 -2.90 11.68
CA LEU A 529 16.01 -2.95 11.67
C LEU A 529 15.40 -2.27 10.43
N ALA A 530 15.91 -1.09 10.05
CA ALA A 530 15.45 -0.39 8.86
C ALA A 530 15.83 -1.14 7.58
N THR A 531 17.01 -1.77 7.55
CA THR A 531 17.43 -2.63 6.43
C THR A 531 16.50 -3.83 6.29
N ASP A 532 16.20 -4.54 7.38
CA ASP A 532 15.27 -5.68 7.37
C ASP A 532 13.86 -5.26 6.93
N ALA A 533 13.38 -4.11 7.42
CA ALA A 533 12.10 -3.54 7.03
C ALA A 533 12.05 -3.21 5.52
N ALA A 534 13.08 -2.55 5.01
CA ALA A 534 13.20 -2.18 3.60
C ALA A 534 13.31 -3.42 2.70
N LEU A 535 14.03 -4.46 3.13
CA LEU A 535 14.17 -5.72 2.40
C LEU A 535 12.88 -6.55 2.43
N LEU A 536 12.18 -6.58 3.56
CA LEU A 536 10.86 -7.22 3.65
C LEU A 536 9.88 -6.56 2.67
N HIS A 537 9.83 -5.23 2.66
CA HIS A 537 9.01 -4.52 1.70
C HIS A 537 9.51 -4.69 0.27
N THR A 538 10.82 -4.82 0.04
CA THR A 538 11.39 -5.11 -1.28
C THR A 538 10.84 -6.41 -1.88
N THR A 539 10.79 -7.49 -1.09
CA THR A 539 10.24 -8.78 -1.54
C THR A 539 8.73 -8.69 -1.78
N ASN A 540 7.98 -8.11 -0.84
CA ASN A 540 6.54 -7.95 -0.97
C ASN A 540 6.15 -7.07 -2.15
N HIS A 541 6.83 -5.94 -2.33
CA HIS A 541 6.60 -5.02 -3.44
C HIS A 541 6.88 -5.69 -4.80
N ALA A 542 7.90 -6.53 -4.90
CA ALA A 542 8.19 -7.26 -6.13
C ALA A 542 7.03 -8.20 -6.52
N VAL A 543 6.47 -8.95 -5.56
CA VAL A 543 5.32 -9.83 -5.80
C VAL A 543 4.07 -9.01 -6.14
N MET A 544 3.73 -8.00 -5.33
CA MET A 544 2.54 -7.17 -5.51
C MET A 544 2.54 -6.42 -6.85
N LYS A 545 3.66 -5.81 -7.24
CA LYS A 545 3.75 -5.09 -8.53
C LYS A 545 3.72 -6.02 -9.72
N THR A 546 4.39 -7.17 -9.64
CA THR A 546 4.35 -8.14 -10.73
C THR A 546 2.92 -8.57 -10.98
N LEU A 547 2.15 -8.84 -9.91
CA LEU A 547 0.73 -9.16 -10.01
C LEU A 547 -0.09 -8.03 -10.65
N LEU A 548 0.10 -6.79 -10.20
CA LEU A 548 -0.62 -5.62 -10.75
C LEU A 548 -0.32 -5.41 -12.25
N PHE A 549 0.94 -5.55 -12.67
CA PHE A 549 1.32 -5.43 -14.08
C PHE A 549 0.82 -6.61 -14.93
N TYR A 550 0.74 -7.82 -14.37
CA TYR A 550 0.25 -9.01 -15.08
C TYR A 550 -1.27 -8.96 -15.23
N ALA A 551 -2.01 -8.56 -14.20
CA ALA A 551 -3.43 -8.30 -14.33
C ALA A 551 -3.71 -7.14 -15.31
N ALA A 552 -2.93 -6.06 -15.27
CA ALA A 552 -3.03 -4.99 -16.29
C ALA A 552 -2.74 -5.52 -17.70
N GLY A 553 -1.76 -6.42 -17.85
CA GLY A 553 -1.46 -7.09 -19.11
C GLY A 553 -2.60 -7.96 -19.63
N ALA A 554 -3.26 -8.70 -18.74
CA ALA A 554 -4.46 -9.48 -19.06
C ALA A 554 -5.62 -8.59 -19.52
N PHE A 555 -5.88 -7.48 -18.83
CA PHE A 555 -6.91 -6.51 -19.26
C PHE A 555 -6.62 -5.95 -20.65
N ILE A 556 -5.37 -5.54 -20.90
CA ILE A 556 -4.97 -4.98 -22.20
C ILE A 556 -5.04 -6.05 -23.30
N LEU A 557 -4.64 -7.30 -23.02
CA LEU A 557 -4.68 -8.39 -23.99
C LEU A 557 -6.10 -8.70 -24.45
N ARG A 558 -7.07 -8.67 -23.52
CA ARG A 558 -8.47 -9.02 -23.80
C ARG A 558 -9.31 -7.85 -24.31
N SER A 559 -9.09 -6.65 -23.81
CA SER A 559 -9.89 -5.47 -24.16
C SER A 559 -9.23 -4.53 -25.18
N GLY A 560 -7.91 -4.61 -25.39
CA GLY A 560 -7.15 -3.67 -26.21
C GLY A 560 -6.97 -2.27 -25.58
N HIS A 561 -7.66 -1.96 -24.48
CA HIS A 561 -7.66 -0.65 -23.85
C HIS A 561 -6.56 -0.49 -22.80
N LYS A 562 -5.97 0.71 -22.74
CA LYS A 562 -4.87 1.05 -21.80
C LYS A 562 -5.26 2.10 -20.74
N LYS A 563 -6.29 2.90 -21.00
CA LYS A 563 -6.75 3.95 -20.10
C LYS A 563 -7.67 3.36 -19.04
N ILE A 564 -7.57 3.86 -17.81
CA ILE A 564 -8.38 3.37 -16.69
C ILE A 564 -9.88 3.51 -16.99
N ALA A 565 -10.30 4.65 -17.55
CA ALA A 565 -11.70 4.92 -17.87
C ALA A 565 -12.31 3.88 -18.84
N ASP A 566 -11.52 3.39 -19.79
CA ASP A 566 -11.94 2.44 -20.82
C ASP A 566 -12.01 0.99 -20.29
N LEU A 567 -11.56 0.74 -19.05
CA LEU A 567 -11.65 -0.57 -18.37
C LEU A 567 -12.90 -0.67 -17.50
N ALA A 568 -13.87 0.24 -17.69
CA ALA A 568 -15.12 0.29 -16.94
C ALA A 568 -15.86 -1.05 -17.00
N GLY A 569 -16.21 -1.60 -15.83
CA GLY A 569 -16.99 -2.83 -15.71
C GLY A 569 -16.27 -4.12 -16.11
N LEU A 570 -14.99 -4.06 -16.50
CA LEU A 570 -14.23 -5.22 -16.96
C LEU A 570 -14.13 -6.33 -15.90
N GLY A 571 -14.23 -5.98 -14.61
CA GLY A 571 -14.24 -6.95 -13.51
C GLY A 571 -15.48 -7.85 -13.48
N ARG A 572 -16.55 -7.53 -14.22
CA ARG A 572 -17.73 -8.40 -14.37
C ARG A 572 -17.49 -9.54 -15.36
N VAL A 573 -16.67 -9.31 -16.38
CA VAL A 573 -16.34 -10.28 -17.43
C VAL A 573 -15.01 -11.00 -17.20
N MET A 574 -14.09 -10.37 -16.45
CA MET A 574 -12.82 -10.96 -16.00
C MET A 574 -12.70 -10.98 -14.46
N PRO A 575 -13.59 -11.70 -13.74
CA PRO A 575 -13.71 -11.62 -12.28
C PRO A 575 -12.49 -12.16 -11.51
N PHE A 576 -11.79 -13.18 -12.00
CA PHE A 576 -10.59 -13.72 -11.35
C PHE A 576 -9.42 -12.76 -11.51
N THR A 577 -9.19 -12.27 -12.74
CA THR A 577 -8.12 -11.30 -13.01
C THR A 577 -8.33 -10.00 -12.24
N ALA A 578 -9.57 -9.47 -12.27
CA ALA A 578 -9.92 -8.27 -11.51
C ALA A 578 -9.88 -8.49 -9.99
N GLY A 579 -10.29 -9.67 -9.51
CA GLY A 579 -10.20 -10.03 -8.09
C GLY A 579 -8.75 -10.04 -7.60
N CYS A 580 -7.84 -10.64 -8.37
CA CYS A 580 -6.41 -10.64 -8.06
C CYS A 580 -5.79 -9.23 -8.13
N TYR A 581 -6.23 -8.39 -9.08
CA TYR A 581 -5.83 -6.98 -9.14
C TYR A 581 -6.29 -6.20 -7.90
N ALA A 582 -7.54 -6.39 -7.46
CA ALA A 582 -8.08 -5.76 -6.26
C ALA A 582 -7.33 -6.23 -5.00
N LEU A 583 -7.06 -7.53 -4.88
CA LEU A 583 -6.26 -8.09 -3.79
C LEU A 583 -4.87 -7.44 -3.74
N ALA A 584 -4.17 -7.36 -4.87
CA ALA A 584 -2.86 -6.71 -4.95
C ALA A 584 -2.92 -5.21 -4.62
N SER A 585 -4.02 -4.54 -5.00
CA SER A 585 -4.26 -3.12 -4.70
C SER A 585 -4.48 -2.89 -3.21
N VAL A 586 -5.27 -3.73 -2.54
CA VAL A 586 -5.49 -3.67 -1.09
C VAL A 586 -4.19 -4.02 -0.33
N ALA A 587 -3.44 -5.00 -0.82
CA ALA A 587 -2.15 -5.36 -0.23
C ALA A 587 -1.13 -4.22 -0.32
N ILE A 588 -0.98 -3.57 -1.47
CA ILE A 588 0.00 -2.49 -1.64
C ILE A 588 -0.39 -1.19 -0.94
N MET A 589 -1.69 -0.96 -0.70
CA MET A 589 -2.15 0.08 0.24
C MET A 589 -1.66 -0.18 1.67
N GLY A 590 -1.26 -1.41 2.00
CA GLY A 590 -0.82 -1.80 3.33
C GLY A 590 -1.97 -2.21 4.24
N LEU A 591 -3.02 -2.84 3.71
CA LEU A 591 -4.18 -3.27 4.52
C LEU A 591 -4.10 -4.77 4.87
N PRO A 592 -4.50 -5.17 6.10
CA PRO A 592 -4.48 -6.57 6.53
C PRO A 592 -5.60 -7.39 5.87
N PRO A 593 -5.42 -8.72 5.74
CA PRO A 593 -4.33 -9.54 6.30
C PRO A 593 -3.19 -9.82 5.30
N PHE A 594 -2.90 -8.90 4.36
CA PHE A 594 -1.94 -9.15 3.27
C PHE A 594 -0.50 -8.77 3.63
N SER A 595 0.49 -9.36 2.94
CA SER A 595 1.92 -9.16 3.22
C SER A 595 2.39 -7.70 3.17
N GLY A 596 1.72 -6.86 2.37
CA GLY A 596 2.01 -5.43 2.31
C GLY A 596 1.80 -4.71 3.64
N PHE A 597 0.79 -5.08 4.43
CA PHE A 597 0.57 -4.56 5.79
C PHE A 597 1.75 -4.86 6.70
N VAL A 598 2.23 -6.12 6.72
CA VAL A 598 3.37 -6.54 7.56
C VAL A 598 4.62 -5.71 7.25
N SER A 599 4.95 -5.58 5.96
CA SER A 599 6.15 -4.83 5.57
C SER A 599 6.07 -3.33 5.86
N LYS A 600 4.92 -2.69 5.59
CA LYS A 600 4.73 -1.26 5.92
C LYS A 600 4.68 -1.03 7.42
N PHE A 601 4.13 -2.00 8.16
CA PHE A 601 4.17 -1.98 9.63
C PHE A 601 5.61 -1.89 10.13
N LEU A 602 6.45 -2.82 9.68
CA LEU A 602 7.86 -2.88 10.08
C LEU A 602 8.65 -1.64 9.65
N MET A 603 8.36 -1.06 8.48
CA MET A 603 9.00 0.18 8.01
C MET A 603 8.70 1.38 8.89
N ILE A 604 7.42 1.59 9.24
CA ILE A 604 6.99 2.69 10.11
C ILE A 604 7.53 2.50 11.52
N TYR A 605 7.51 1.26 12.04
CA TYR A 605 8.14 0.93 13.31
C TYR A 605 9.65 1.18 13.29
N ALA A 606 10.36 0.75 12.24
CA ALA A 606 11.81 0.96 12.12
C ALA A 606 12.20 2.45 12.11
N ALA A 607 11.41 3.28 11.40
CA ALA A 607 11.60 4.72 11.41
C ALA A 607 11.35 5.33 12.80
N ALA A 608 10.30 4.91 13.49
CA ALA A 608 10.00 5.35 14.85
C ALA A 608 11.10 4.89 15.85
N ALA A 609 11.58 3.65 15.75
CA ALA A 609 12.65 3.10 16.58
C ALA A 609 13.99 3.82 16.38
N ALA A 610 14.24 4.35 15.18
CA ALA A 610 15.39 5.20 14.90
C ALA A 610 15.21 6.68 15.34
N GLY A 611 14.07 7.02 15.95
CA GLY A 611 13.73 8.40 16.33
C GLY A 611 13.37 9.32 15.16
N ARG A 612 13.18 8.76 13.95
CA ARG A 612 12.91 9.48 12.69
C ARG A 612 11.41 9.42 12.33
N TRP A 613 10.56 9.85 13.27
CA TRP A 613 9.10 9.81 13.12
C TRP A 613 8.58 10.66 11.94
N GLU A 614 9.34 11.66 11.52
CA GLU A 614 9.05 12.47 10.33
C GLU A 614 9.04 11.63 9.04
N ILE A 615 9.91 10.61 8.95
CA ILE A 615 9.95 9.70 7.80
C ILE A 615 8.69 8.82 7.80
N ALA A 616 8.32 8.27 8.97
CA ALA A 616 7.09 7.49 9.12
C ALA A 616 5.83 8.29 8.73
N ALA A 617 5.76 9.57 9.12
CA ALA A 617 4.67 10.46 8.73
C ALA A 617 4.59 10.66 7.21
N VAL A 618 5.73 10.87 6.54
CA VAL A 618 5.81 11.02 5.08
C VAL A 618 5.33 9.74 4.36
N LEU A 619 5.72 8.56 4.85
CA LEU A 619 5.24 7.27 4.33
C LEU A 619 3.71 7.13 4.46
N LEU A 620 3.15 7.50 5.61
CA LEU A 620 1.71 7.46 5.84
C LEU A 620 0.94 8.43 4.94
N ILE A 621 1.45 9.64 4.72
CA ILE A 621 0.89 10.61 3.77
C ILE A 621 0.88 10.00 2.35
N GLY A 622 1.98 9.38 1.94
CA GLY A 622 2.06 8.64 0.68
C GLY A 622 1.01 7.53 0.58
N GLY A 623 0.84 6.74 1.65
CA GLY A 623 -0.18 5.69 1.74
C GLY A 623 -1.61 6.20 1.57
N VAL A 624 -1.95 7.34 2.18
CA VAL A 624 -3.28 7.97 2.03
C VAL A 624 -3.53 8.42 0.58
N ILE A 625 -2.52 8.97 -0.11
CA ILE A 625 -2.62 9.31 -1.54
C ILE A 625 -2.79 8.03 -2.38
N GLY A 626 -2.00 6.99 -2.04
CA GLY A 626 -2.05 5.63 -2.59
C GLY A 626 -3.47 5.08 -2.68
N VAL A 627 -4.16 5.11 -1.55
CA VAL A 627 -5.55 4.65 -1.41
C VAL A 627 -6.47 5.27 -2.46
N VAL A 628 -6.33 6.56 -2.77
CA VAL A 628 -7.23 7.27 -3.69
C VAL A 628 -7.16 6.70 -5.10
N TYR A 629 -5.97 6.58 -5.69
CA TYR A 629 -5.88 6.14 -7.09
C TYR A 629 -6.03 4.63 -7.26
N TYR A 630 -5.66 3.82 -6.27
CA TYR A 630 -5.94 2.39 -6.34
C TYR A 630 -7.44 2.11 -6.24
N MET A 631 -8.15 2.77 -5.32
CA MET A 631 -9.61 2.66 -5.24
C MET A 631 -10.32 3.22 -6.48
N ARG A 632 -9.74 4.22 -7.15
CA ARG A 632 -10.24 4.67 -8.47
C ARG A 632 -10.22 3.55 -9.50
N VAL A 633 -9.15 2.74 -9.57
CA VAL A 633 -9.09 1.62 -10.51
C VAL A 633 -10.04 0.50 -10.11
N VAL A 634 -10.02 0.08 -8.83
CA VAL A 634 -10.96 -0.93 -8.31
C VAL A 634 -12.40 -0.50 -8.58
N GLY A 635 -12.74 0.75 -8.31
CA GLY A 635 -14.09 1.26 -8.53
C GLY A 635 -14.49 1.30 -10.00
N THR A 636 -13.55 1.58 -10.90
CA THR A 636 -13.79 1.54 -12.34
C THR A 636 -14.03 0.11 -12.83
N LEU A 637 -13.24 -0.86 -12.37
CA LEU A 637 -13.34 -2.25 -12.78
C LEU A 637 -14.65 -2.91 -12.34
N PHE A 638 -15.09 -2.68 -11.11
CA PHE A 638 -16.20 -3.43 -10.50
C PHE A 638 -17.55 -2.73 -10.53
N PHE A 639 -17.57 -1.40 -10.41
CA PHE A 639 -18.83 -0.68 -10.16
C PHE A 639 -19.37 0.08 -11.37
N LYS A 640 -18.58 0.29 -12.42
CA LYS A 640 -19.10 0.85 -13.66
C LYS A 640 -19.74 -0.25 -14.52
N PRO A 641 -20.76 0.06 -15.33
CA PRO A 641 -21.28 -0.88 -16.31
C PRO A 641 -20.18 -1.24 -17.31
N TYR A 642 -20.24 -2.47 -17.81
CA TYR A 642 -19.37 -2.91 -18.89
C TYR A 642 -20.02 -2.52 -20.22
N GLU A 643 -19.37 -1.63 -20.98
CA GLU A 643 -19.83 -1.15 -22.29
C GLU A 643 -18.93 -1.67 -23.44
N GLY A 644 -17.99 -2.56 -23.14
CA GLY A 644 -17.04 -3.09 -24.12
C GLY A 644 -17.63 -4.19 -25.02
N GLU A 645 -16.79 -4.72 -25.90
CA GLU A 645 -17.15 -5.79 -26.84
C GLU A 645 -17.63 -7.07 -26.13
N LEU A 646 -18.64 -7.73 -26.69
CA LEU A 646 -19.28 -8.90 -26.07
C LEU A 646 -18.36 -10.15 -25.95
N ASP A 647 -17.25 -10.20 -26.69
CA ASP A 647 -16.35 -11.37 -26.75
C ASP A 647 -15.18 -11.33 -25.73
N VAL A 648 -15.25 -10.42 -24.76
CA VAL A 648 -14.23 -10.33 -23.70
C VAL A 648 -14.49 -11.37 -22.61
N HIS A 649 -13.68 -12.43 -22.63
CA HIS A 649 -13.56 -13.45 -21.58
C HIS A 649 -12.25 -13.34 -20.76
N GLU A 650 -12.15 -14.15 -19.71
CA GLU A 650 -10.97 -14.27 -18.85
C GLU A 650 -9.65 -14.51 -19.59
N ALA A 651 -8.54 -14.20 -18.91
CA ALA A 651 -7.20 -14.43 -19.45
C ALA A 651 -6.94 -15.92 -19.72
N PRO A 652 -6.01 -16.25 -20.63
CA PRO A 652 -5.58 -17.63 -20.85
C PRO A 652 -5.00 -18.31 -19.59
N ALA A 653 -4.98 -19.64 -19.59
CA ALA A 653 -4.67 -20.44 -18.40
C ALA A 653 -3.27 -20.18 -17.83
N SER A 654 -2.23 -19.99 -18.66
CA SER A 654 -0.88 -19.75 -18.15
C SER A 654 -0.78 -18.39 -17.44
N MET A 655 -1.50 -17.39 -17.96
CA MET A 655 -1.59 -16.06 -17.37
C MET A 655 -2.36 -16.09 -16.04
N LEU A 656 -3.50 -16.80 -15.99
CA LEU A 656 -4.28 -16.98 -14.76
C LEU A 656 -3.49 -17.72 -13.68
N ALA A 657 -2.74 -18.76 -14.06
CA ALA A 657 -1.88 -19.49 -13.14
C ALA A 657 -0.80 -18.59 -12.52
N ALA A 658 -0.11 -17.79 -13.33
CA ALA A 658 0.91 -16.85 -12.85
C ALA A 658 0.32 -15.76 -11.92
N ILE A 659 -0.81 -15.17 -12.30
CA ILE A 659 -1.54 -14.19 -11.47
C ILE A 659 -2.00 -14.83 -10.15
N GLY A 660 -2.52 -16.06 -10.21
CA GLY A 660 -2.97 -16.82 -9.04
C GLY A 660 -1.84 -17.18 -8.08
N ILE A 661 -0.67 -17.60 -8.58
CA ILE A 661 0.52 -17.89 -7.76
C ILE A 661 0.98 -16.64 -6.99
N LEU A 662 1.02 -15.48 -7.66
CA LEU A 662 1.41 -14.23 -7.00
C LEU A 662 0.35 -13.78 -5.97
N ALA A 663 -0.94 -13.94 -6.28
CA ALA A 663 -2.01 -13.62 -5.34
C ALA A 663 -1.94 -14.51 -4.09
N ALA A 664 -1.67 -15.82 -4.27
CA ALA A 664 -1.45 -16.76 -3.17
C ALA A 664 -0.22 -16.37 -2.33
N ALA A 665 0.88 -15.96 -2.97
CA ALA A 665 2.08 -15.50 -2.26
C ALA A 665 1.82 -14.25 -1.39
N ILE A 666 0.98 -13.31 -1.84
CA ILE A 666 0.60 -12.12 -1.06
C ILE A 666 -0.20 -12.49 0.19
N VAL A 667 -1.17 -13.41 0.05
CA VAL A 667 -1.97 -13.91 1.17
C VAL A 667 -1.09 -14.70 2.14
N PHE A 668 -0.27 -15.61 1.62
CA PHE A 668 0.62 -16.44 2.40
C PHE A 668 1.64 -15.61 3.20
N GLY A 669 2.28 -14.61 2.57
CA GLY A 669 3.19 -13.69 3.26
C GLY A 669 2.53 -12.78 4.31
N GLY A 670 1.21 -12.59 4.22
CA GLY A 670 0.46 -11.85 5.25
C GLY A 670 0.05 -12.72 6.43
N LEU A 671 -0.32 -13.98 6.18
CA LEU A 671 -0.71 -14.95 7.21
C LEU A 671 0.49 -15.58 7.94
N VAL A 672 1.58 -15.79 7.23
CA VAL A 672 2.81 -16.43 7.73
C VAL A 672 4.02 -15.56 7.37
N PRO A 673 4.18 -14.37 7.96
CA PRO A 673 5.29 -13.48 7.59
C PRO A 673 6.67 -13.98 8.05
N SER A 674 6.72 -14.96 8.96
CA SER A 674 7.97 -15.51 9.51
C SER A 674 8.93 -16.01 8.44
N PHE A 675 8.45 -16.68 7.37
CA PHE A 675 9.35 -17.19 6.33
C PHE A 675 10.12 -16.06 5.61
N GLN A 676 9.51 -14.88 5.47
CA GLN A 676 10.18 -13.72 4.86
C GLN A 676 11.05 -13.00 5.87
N LEU A 677 10.56 -12.85 7.10
CA LEU A 677 11.31 -12.25 8.22
C LEU A 677 12.61 -13.01 8.47
N ASP A 678 12.58 -14.34 8.51
CA ASP A 678 13.77 -15.19 8.72
C ASP A 678 14.80 -15.04 7.58
N LEU A 679 14.35 -14.76 6.35
CA LEU A 679 15.25 -14.53 5.22
C LEU A 679 15.89 -13.15 5.29
N VAL A 680 15.14 -12.10 5.66
CA VAL A 680 15.68 -10.74 5.73
C VAL A 680 16.52 -10.51 6.97
N ALA A 681 16.13 -11.06 8.13
CA ALA A 681 16.84 -10.91 9.41
C ALA A 681 18.32 -11.29 9.29
N ARG A 682 18.62 -12.36 8.56
CA ARG A 682 20.01 -12.80 8.32
C ARG A 682 20.84 -11.76 7.57
N VAL A 683 20.22 -10.92 6.75
CA VAL A 683 20.89 -9.82 6.08
C VAL A 683 21.10 -8.66 7.05
N GLY A 684 20.10 -8.31 7.85
CA GLY A 684 20.24 -7.35 8.95
C GLY A 684 21.35 -7.71 9.93
N ASP A 685 21.46 -8.99 10.29
CA ASP A 685 22.52 -9.52 11.15
C ASP A 685 23.91 -9.31 10.55
N LEU A 686 24.08 -9.51 9.24
CA LEU A 686 25.34 -9.22 8.55
C LEU A 686 25.67 -7.73 8.55
N VAL A 687 24.66 -6.87 8.35
CA VAL A 687 24.85 -5.41 8.38
C VAL A 687 25.23 -4.95 9.80
N SER A 688 24.55 -5.46 10.83
CA SER A 688 24.90 -5.22 12.24
C SER A 688 26.31 -5.69 12.55
N ALA A 689 26.65 -6.94 12.19
CA ALA A 689 27.96 -7.53 12.44
C ALA A 689 29.07 -6.71 11.76
N ARG A 690 28.83 -6.26 10.52
CA ARG A 690 29.77 -5.40 9.79
C ARG A 690 29.96 -4.03 10.46
N ALA A 691 28.94 -3.51 11.13
CA ALA A 691 29.01 -2.29 11.92
C ALA A 691 29.57 -2.50 13.34
N GLY A 692 29.93 -3.73 13.74
CA GLY A 692 30.35 -4.05 15.11
C GLY A 692 29.21 -3.99 16.13
N LEU A 693 27.96 -4.06 15.67
CA LEU A 693 26.75 -4.02 16.49
C LEU A 693 26.16 -5.41 16.69
N ALA A 694 25.41 -5.59 17.77
CA ALA A 694 24.67 -6.82 17.99
C ALA A 694 23.54 -6.99 16.94
N PRO A 695 23.19 -8.25 16.58
CA PRO A 695 21.98 -8.58 15.84
C PRO A 695 20.74 -7.91 16.44
N VAL A 696 19.85 -7.43 15.57
CA VAL A 696 18.57 -6.86 16.01
C VAL A 696 17.53 -7.97 16.08
N VAL A 697 16.86 -8.09 17.23
CA VAL A 697 15.73 -9.01 17.36
C VAL A 697 14.52 -8.42 16.65
N LEU A 698 14.07 -9.07 15.57
CA LEU A 698 12.84 -8.68 14.89
C LEU A 698 11.62 -8.97 15.76
N PRO A 699 10.61 -8.08 15.77
CA PRO A 699 9.38 -8.33 16.49
C PRO A 699 8.58 -9.46 15.82
N SER A 700 7.80 -10.21 16.62
CA SER A 700 6.81 -11.14 16.07
C SER A 700 5.69 -10.36 15.42
N LEU A 701 5.59 -10.45 14.09
CA LEU A 701 4.52 -9.81 13.30
C LEU A 701 3.46 -10.83 12.87
N VAL A 702 3.15 -11.79 13.74
CA VAL A 702 2.10 -12.80 13.49
C VAL A 702 0.83 -12.40 14.21
N VAL A 703 -0.25 -12.22 13.45
CA VAL A 703 -1.57 -11.93 14.04
C VAL A 703 -2.08 -13.16 14.78
N THR A 704 -2.37 -12.99 16.08
CA THR A 704 -2.96 -14.07 16.88
C THR A 704 -4.48 -14.10 16.74
N TRP A 705 -5.01 -15.09 16.02
CA TRP A 705 -6.44 -15.18 15.76
C TRP A 705 -7.18 -15.86 16.93
N PRO A 706 -8.10 -15.18 17.64
CA PRO A 706 -8.98 -15.84 18.60
C PRO A 706 -10.01 -16.71 17.87
N LEU A 707 -10.57 -17.72 18.55
CA LEU A 707 -11.49 -18.66 17.91
C LEU A 707 -12.73 -17.97 17.36
N GLY A 708 -13.32 -17.04 18.14
CA GLY A 708 -14.49 -16.26 17.71
C GLY A 708 -14.26 -15.47 16.42
N ALA A 709 -13.13 -14.77 16.29
CA ALA A 709 -12.79 -14.03 15.08
C ALA A 709 -12.49 -14.96 13.90
N THR A 710 -11.82 -16.09 14.16
CA THR A 710 -11.52 -17.11 13.14
C THR A 710 -12.79 -17.70 12.56
N VAL A 711 -13.74 -18.09 13.42
CA VAL A 711 -15.06 -18.61 13.01
C VAL A 711 -15.80 -17.57 12.17
N ALA A 712 -15.82 -16.31 12.60
CA ALA A 712 -16.49 -15.25 11.85
C ALA A 712 -15.82 -14.98 10.48
N MET A 713 -14.48 -14.99 10.41
CA MET A 713 -13.72 -14.76 9.17
C MET A 713 -13.89 -15.92 8.18
N VAL A 714 -13.62 -17.15 8.60
CA VAL A 714 -13.76 -18.35 7.76
C VAL A 714 -15.22 -18.54 7.37
N GLY A 715 -16.13 -18.33 8.31
CA GLY A 715 -17.56 -18.38 8.07
C GLY A 715 -18.03 -17.34 7.07
N ALA A 716 -17.47 -16.12 7.06
CA ALA A 716 -17.78 -15.11 6.05
C ALA A 716 -17.37 -15.53 4.63
N ILE A 717 -16.22 -16.20 4.48
CA ILE A 717 -15.80 -16.77 3.19
C ILE A 717 -16.78 -17.86 2.76
N ALA A 718 -17.18 -18.75 3.67
CA ALA A 718 -18.16 -19.79 3.39
C ALA A 718 -19.52 -19.20 3.00
N VAL A 719 -19.99 -18.16 3.69
CA VAL A 719 -21.22 -17.41 3.38
C VAL A 719 -21.15 -16.81 1.97
N TRP A 720 -20.02 -16.24 1.59
CA TRP A 720 -19.83 -15.69 0.24
C TRP A 720 -19.91 -16.78 -0.83
N LEU A 721 -19.26 -17.93 -0.62
CA LEU A 721 -19.30 -19.07 -1.55
C LEU A 721 -20.72 -19.64 -1.68
N VAL A 722 -21.39 -19.89 -0.56
CA VAL A 722 -22.78 -20.39 -0.55
C VAL A 722 -23.73 -19.38 -1.18
N GLY A 723 -23.52 -18.08 -0.95
CA GLY A 723 -24.33 -16.99 -1.51
C GLY A 723 -24.34 -16.91 -3.04
N ARG A 724 -23.37 -17.54 -3.72
CA ARG A 724 -23.40 -17.69 -5.18
C ARG A 724 -24.44 -18.71 -5.66
N SER A 725 -24.81 -19.67 -4.82
CA SER A 725 -25.75 -20.75 -5.14
C SER A 725 -27.12 -20.55 -4.49
N SER A 726 -27.18 -20.11 -3.23
CA SER A 726 -28.41 -19.89 -2.50
C SER A 726 -28.24 -18.78 -1.48
N VAL A 727 -28.97 -17.69 -1.71
CA VAL A 727 -28.97 -16.53 -0.81
C VAL A 727 -29.64 -16.83 0.53
N VAL A 728 -30.69 -17.67 0.54
CA VAL A 728 -31.41 -18.06 1.76
C VAL A 728 -30.49 -18.87 2.68
N TRP A 729 -29.76 -19.85 2.14
CA TRP A 729 -28.80 -20.62 2.92
C TRP A 729 -27.60 -19.76 3.36
N ALA A 730 -27.15 -18.82 2.54
CA ALA A 730 -26.12 -17.88 2.94
C ALA A 730 -26.55 -17.02 4.15
N GLY A 731 -27.78 -16.53 4.17
CA GLY A 731 -28.33 -15.79 5.32
C GLY A 731 -28.41 -16.64 6.59
N ARG A 732 -28.92 -17.88 6.49
CA ARG A 732 -28.97 -18.82 7.63
C ARG A 732 -27.58 -19.17 8.14
N LEU A 733 -26.64 -19.44 7.24
CA LEU A 733 -25.25 -19.72 7.58
C LEU A 733 -24.59 -18.51 8.25
N ALA A 734 -24.85 -17.29 7.78
CA ALA A 734 -24.30 -16.08 8.38
C ALA A 734 -24.75 -15.89 9.84
N VAL A 735 -26.04 -16.13 10.13
CA VAL A 735 -26.56 -16.12 11.50
C VAL A 735 -25.91 -17.22 12.35
N ALA A 736 -25.83 -18.45 11.81
CA ALA A 736 -25.23 -19.59 12.52
C ALA A 736 -23.74 -19.35 12.84
N VAL A 737 -22.97 -18.83 11.89
CA VAL A 737 -21.55 -18.49 12.06
C VAL A 737 -21.37 -17.51 13.21
N LEU A 738 -22.17 -16.45 13.26
CA LEU A 738 -22.07 -15.45 14.34
C LEU A 738 -22.52 -16.02 15.69
N ALA A 739 -23.50 -16.93 15.72
CA ALA A 739 -23.91 -17.62 16.93
C ALA A 739 -22.83 -18.58 17.45
N VAL A 740 -22.14 -19.29 16.55
CA VAL A 740 -20.97 -20.11 16.89
C VAL A 740 -19.80 -19.24 17.35
N ALA A 741 -19.59 -18.07 16.74
CA ALA A 741 -18.58 -17.12 17.19
C ALA A 741 -18.89 -16.60 18.61
N PHE A 742 -20.16 -16.30 18.92
CA PHE A 742 -20.60 -15.96 20.27
C PHE A 742 -20.30 -17.09 21.27
N ALA A 743 -20.66 -18.35 20.93
CA ALA A 743 -20.36 -19.50 21.77
C ALA A 743 -18.84 -19.71 21.95
N ALA A 744 -18.05 -19.50 20.90
CA ALA A 744 -16.60 -19.58 20.95
C ALA A 744 -15.99 -18.56 21.92
N ILE A 745 -16.51 -17.34 21.98
CA ILE A 745 -16.06 -16.32 22.95
C ILE A 745 -16.36 -16.79 24.39
N VAL A 746 -17.52 -17.40 24.62
CA VAL A 746 -17.87 -17.97 25.94
C VAL A 746 -16.93 -19.12 26.31
N LEU A 747 -16.61 -20.00 25.36
CA LEU A 747 -15.67 -21.11 25.58
C LEU A 747 -14.24 -20.63 25.85
N GLU A 748 -13.82 -19.53 25.22
CA GLU A 748 -12.51 -18.91 25.41
C GLU A 748 -12.52 -17.78 26.46
N TRP A 749 -13.48 -17.74 27.40
CA TRP A 749 -13.64 -16.62 28.34
C TRP A 749 -12.34 -16.27 29.08
N GLY A 750 -11.56 -17.27 29.49
CA GLY A 750 -10.27 -17.08 30.18
C GLY A 750 -9.16 -16.42 29.34
N ARG A 751 -9.37 -16.21 28.03
CA ARG A 751 -8.42 -15.50 27.17
C ARG A 751 -8.58 -13.98 27.24
N PHE A 752 -9.76 -13.50 27.62
CA PHE A 752 -10.12 -12.09 27.67
C PHE A 752 -10.02 -11.55 29.12
N ASP A 753 -9.61 -10.30 29.26
CA ASP A 753 -9.95 -9.51 30.46
C ASP A 753 -11.46 -9.19 30.48
N LEU A 754 -12.02 -8.81 31.64
CA LEU A 754 -13.48 -8.64 31.76
C LEU A 754 -14.02 -7.56 30.82
N LEU A 755 -13.33 -6.44 30.67
CA LEU A 755 -13.75 -5.35 29.78
C LEU A 755 -13.79 -5.82 28.32
N SER A 756 -12.72 -6.47 27.85
CA SER A 756 -12.61 -7.00 26.50
C SER A 756 -13.59 -8.13 26.23
N GLY A 757 -13.77 -9.05 27.18
CA GLY A 757 -14.67 -10.20 27.08
C GLY A 757 -16.14 -9.77 27.03
N CYS A 758 -16.55 -8.84 27.90
CA CYS A 758 -17.90 -8.28 27.88
C CYS A 758 -18.17 -7.56 26.55
N PHE A 759 -17.21 -6.78 26.04
CA PHE A 759 -17.39 -6.09 24.76
C PHE A 759 -17.44 -7.09 23.58
N ALA A 760 -16.61 -8.15 23.59
CA ALA A 760 -16.64 -9.21 22.59
C ALA A 760 -18.00 -9.94 22.55
N LEU A 761 -18.59 -10.25 23.72
CA LEU A 761 -19.93 -10.85 23.80
C LEU A 761 -21.00 -9.92 23.23
N LEU A 762 -20.92 -8.61 23.53
CA LEU A 762 -21.86 -7.64 22.98
C LEU A 762 -21.71 -7.48 21.47
N ILE A 763 -20.48 -7.45 20.95
CA ILE A 763 -20.18 -7.45 19.50
C ILE A 763 -20.85 -8.65 18.82
N ALA A 764 -20.57 -9.86 19.30
CA ALA A 764 -21.10 -11.08 18.68
C ALA A 764 -22.63 -11.19 18.87
N GLY A 765 -23.15 -10.92 20.07
CA GLY A 765 -24.57 -11.03 20.40
C GLY A 765 -25.44 -10.06 19.61
N VAL A 766 -25.08 -8.77 19.61
CA VAL A 766 -25.77 -7.77 18.77
C VAL A 766 -25.57 -8.07 17.28
N GLY A 767 -24.42 -8.65 16.90
CA GLY A 767 -24.14 -9.10 15.54
C GLY A 767 -25.09 -10.19 15.05
N VAL A 768 -25.39 -11.20 15.88
CA VAL A 768 -26.37 -12.26 15.58
C VAL A 768 -27.77 -11.68 15.35
N LEU A 769 -28.19 -10.78 16.24
CA LEU A 769 -29.51 -10.13 16.15
C LEU A 769 -29.63 -9.27 14.90
N ASN A 770 -28.61 -8.46 14.59
CA ASN A 770 -28.55 -7.65 13.38
C ASN A 770 -28.52 -8.50 12.11
N MET A 771 -27.73 -9.57 12.08
CA MET A 771 -27.69 -10.46 10.92
C MET A 771 -29.05 -11.13 10.69
N THR A 772 -29.73 -11.55 11.76
CA THR A 772 -31.08 -12.12 11.68
C THR A 772 -32.06 -11.10 11.08
N HIS A 773 -32.05 -9.86 11.57
CA HIS A 773 -32.86 -8.78 11.01
C HIS A 773 -32.49 -8.48 9.54
N ALA A 774 -31.20 -8.49 9.21
CA ALA A 774 -30.70 -8.23 7.86
C ALA A 774 -31.22 -9.23 6.84
N THR A 775 -31.43 -10.51 7.22
CA THR A 775 -31.96 -11.53 6.29
C THR A 775 -33.34 -11.18 5.74
N ALA A 776 -34.20 -10.53 6.53
CA ALA A 776 -35.52 -10.08 6.08
C ALA A 776 -35.46 -8.69 5.44
N TYR A 777 -34.62 -7.80 5.97
CA TYR A 777 -34.47 -6.43 5.45
C TYR A 777 -33.94 -6.43 4.01
N LEU A 778 -32.91 -7.23 3.75
CA LEU A 778 -32.26 -7.31 2.45
C LEU A 778 -32.94 -8.28 1.50
N ALA A 779 -34.11 -8.85 1.83
CA ALA A 779 -34.81 -9.79 0.95
C ALA A 779 -35.04 -9.24 -0.48
N HIS A 780 -35.17 -7.92 -0.60
CA HIS A 780 -35.37 -7.17 -1.84
C HIS A 780 -34.06 -6.81 -2.56
N SER A 781 -32.91 -6.96 -1.89
CA SER A 781 -31.59 -6.59 -2.42
C SER A 781 -31.02 -7.69 -3.32
N HIS A 782 -30.28 -7.27 -4.34
CA HIS A 782 -29.58 -8.13 -5.28
C HIS A 782 -28.20 -8.61 -4.75
N ALA A 783 -27.67 -7.98 -3.70
CA ALA A 783 -26.28 -8.17 -3.25
C ALA A 783 -26.15 -8.83 -1.86
N GLN A 784 -27.19 -9.53 -1.40
CA GLN A 784 -27.31 -10.13 -0.07
C GLN A 784 -26.08 -10.94 0.38
N GLY A 785 -25.63 -11.91 -0.43
CA GLY A 785 -24.49 -12.77 -0.07
C GLY A 785 -23.18 -12.01 0.14
N ARG A 786 -22.95 -10.95 -0.64
CA ARG A 786 -21.76 -10.09 -0.51
C ARG A 786 -21.83 -9.26 0.76
N PHE A 787 -23.00 -8.71 1.07
CA PHE A 787 -23.25 -7.99 2.31
C PHE A 787 -23.01 -8.89 3.53
N TYR A 788 -23.58 -10.10 3.57
CA TYR A 788 -23.44 -11.00 4.72
C TYR A 788 -21.97 -11.35 4.99
N ALA A 789 -21.20 -11.59 3.92
CA ALA A 789 -19.77 -11.85 4.03
C ALA A 789 -18.97 -10.63 4.53
N ALA A 790 -19.16 -9.45 3.93
CA ALA A 790 -18.48 -8.22 4.35
C ALA A 790 -18.79 -7.86 5.81
N PHE A 791 -20.05 -8.03 6.22
CA PHE A 791 -20.49 -7.81 7.59
C PHE A 791 -19.85 -8.82 8.57
N GLY A 792 -19.75 -10.10 8.19
CA GLY A 792 -19.06 -11.12 8.98
C GLY A 792 -17.56 -10.83 9.18
N ILE A 793 -16.87 -10.37 8.12
CA ILE A 793 -15.46 -9.96 8.20
C ILE A 793 -15.28 -8.76 9.13
N MET A 794 -16.16 -7.77 9.05
CA MET A 794 -16.15 -6.61 9.94
C MET A 794 -16.32 -7.03 11.41
N ILE A 795 -17.23 -7.96 11.71
CA ILE A 795 -17.40 -8.52 13.06
C ILE A 795 -16.16 -9.31 13.51
N ALA A 796 -15.56 -10.10 12.62
CA ALA A 796 -14.31 -10.80 12.91
C ALA A 796 -13.20 -9.83 13.33
N GLY A 797 -13.06 -8.69 12.63
CA GLY A 797 -12.13 -7.62 13.00
C GLY A 797 -12.44 -7.02 14.38
N LEU A 798 -13.70 -6.75 14.69
CA LEU A 798 -14.11 -6.25 16.01
C LEU A 798 -13.76 -7.24 17.14
N ILE A 799 -14.08 -8.53 16.99
CA ILE A 799 -13.77 -9.58 17.98
C ILE A 799 -12.25 -9.75 18.13
N GLY A 800 -11.52 -9.73 17.01
CA GLY A 800 -10.05 -9.86 17.03
C GLY A 800 -9.38 -8.71 17.77
N MET A 801 -9.84 -7.48 17.55
CA MET A 801 -9.31 -6.29 18.21
C MET A 801 -9.47 -6.38 19.73
N THR A 802 -10.63 -6.83 20.22
CA THR A 802 -10.85 -6.94 21.67
C THR A 802 -10.02 -8.05 22.31
N ALA A 803 -9.70 -9.11 21.55
CA ALA A 803 -8.85 -10.20 22.04
C ALA A 803 -7.34 -9.90 21.96
N ALA A 804 -6.94 -8.81 21.31
CA ALA A 804 -5.54 -8.51 21.03
C ALA A 804 -4.77 -8.18 22.31
N LYS A 805 -3.62 -8.84 22.50
CA LYS A 805 -2.70 -8.61 23.62
C LYS A 805 -1.48 -7.79 23.21
N ASP A 806 -1.20 -7.73 21.92
CA ASP A 806 -0.09 -6.98 21.33
C ASP A 806 -0.61 -5.89 20.38
N VAL A 807 0.20 -4.84 20.21
CA VAL A 807 -0.13 -3.67 19.38
C VAL A 807 -0.30 -4.02 17.90
N PHE A 808 0.48 -4.99 17.39
CA PHE A 808 0.42 -5.38 15.99
C PHE A 808 -0.93 -6.06 15.66
N SER A 809 -1.32 -7.06 16.44
CA SER A 809 -2.64 -7.72 16.33
C SER A 809 -3.77 -6.72 16.55
N PHE A 810 -3.66 -5.84 17.55
CA PHE A 810 -4.67 -4.81 17.83
C PHE A 810 -4.88 -3.92 16.59
N PHE A 811 -3.79 -3.40 16.02
CA PHE A 811 -3.86 -2.53 14.85
C PHE A 811 -4.31 -3.27 13.59
N ALA A 812 -3.86 -4.52 13.39
CA ALA A 812 -4.29 -5.35 12.26
C ALA A 812 -5.80 -5.60 12.27
N PHE A 813 -6.36 -5.95 13.42
CA PHE A 813 -7.80 -6.14 13.56
C PHE A 813 -8.57 -4.81 13.49
N TRP A 814 -7.97 -3.72 13.98
CA TRP A 814 -8.52 -2.39 13.81
C TRP A 814 -8.70 -2.00 12.35
N GLU A 815 -7.65 -2.18 11.55
CA GLU A 815 -7.70 -1.91 10.12
C GLU A 815 -8.65 -2.87 9.41
N LEU A 816 -8.65 -4.16 9.75
CA LEU A 816 -9.56 -5.14 9.16
C LEU A 816 -11.03 -4.77 9.39
N MET A 817 -11.40 -4.34 10.60
CA MET A 817 -12.76 -3.92 10.90
C MET A 817 -13.13 -2.61 10.20
N SER A 818 -12.19 -1.66 10.09
CA SER A 818 -12.51 -0.25 9.83
C SER A 818 -12.32 0.19 8.37
N SER A 819 -11.47 -0.54 7.63
CA SER A 819 -11.06 -0.20 6.27
C SER A 819 -11.96 -0.90 5.23
N TRP A 820 -11.45 -1.93 4.56
CA TRP A 820 -12.04 -2.50 3.35
C TRP A 820 -13.29 -3.34 3.62
N ALA A 821 -13.40 -4.02 4.77
CA ALA A 821 -14.58 -4.81 5.12
C ALA A 821 -15.82 -3.92 5.32
N LEU A 822 -15.63 -2.82 6.06
CA LEU A 822 -16.66 -1.81 6.30
C LEU A 822 -17.05 -1.07 5.01
N TRP A 823 -16.06 -0.69 4.20
CA TRP A 823 -16.30 -0.13 2.88
C TRP A 823 -17.15 -1.07 2.00
N ALA A 824 -16.80 -2.36 1.94
CA ALA A 824 -17.55 -3.34 1.16
C ALA A 824 -18.98 -3.52 1.67
N ALA A 825 -19.20 -3.49 2.99
CA ALA A 825 -20.54 -3.56 3.58
C ALA A 825 -21.40 -2.33 3.25
N ILE A 826 -20.81 -1.13 3.17
CA ILE A 826 -21.53 0.11 2.81
C ILE A 826 -21.88 0.12 1.32
N VAL A 827 -20.94 -0.24 0.45
CA VAL A 827 -21.06 -0.09 -1.01
C VAL A 827 -21.83 -1.22 -1.69
N HIS A 828 -22.24 -2.25 -0.96
CA HIS A 828 -22.90 -3.46 -1.51
C HIS A 828 -24.08 -3.24 -2.50
N GLU A 829 -24.91 -2.18 -2.39
CA GLU A 829 -25.98 -1.87 -3.38
C GLU A 829 -25.45 -1.26 -4.68
N GLU A 830 -24.17 -0.90 -4.74
CA GLU A 830 -23.48 -0.35 -5.90
C GLU A 830 -24.08 0.96 -6.49
N THR A 831 -24.93 1.68 -5.76
CA THR A 831 -25.45 2.99 -6.22
C THR A 831 -24.35 4.06 -6.21
N ASP A 832 -24.47 5.07 -7.09
CA ASP A 832 -23.50 6.18 -7.15
C ASP A 832 -23.31 6.87 -5.80
N ASP A 833 -24.42 7.11 -5.11
CA ASP A 833 -24.45 7.70 -3.79
C ASP A 833 -23.77 6.81 -2.74
N ALA A 834 -24.05 5.50 -2.72
CA ALA A 834 -23.41 4.56 -1.80
C ALA A 834 -21.89 4.48 -2.04
N ARG A 835 -21.45 4.50 -3.30
CA ARG A 835 -20.02 4.47 -3.69
C ARG A 835 -19.28 5.71 -3.23
N ARG A 836 -19.84 6.89 -3.51
CA ARG A 836 -19.27 8.18 -3.13
C ARG A 836 -19.13 8.27 -1.61
N GLU A 837 -20.19 7.94 -0.90
CA GLU A 837 -20.23 8.04 0.55
C GLU A 837 -19.38 6.97 1.24
N GLY A 838 -19.37 5.74 0.72
CA GLY A 838 -18.51 4.66 1.19
C GLY A 838 -17.03 5.00 1.02
N PHE A 839 -16.63 5.57 -0.13
CA PHE A 839 -15.26 6.02 -0.34
C PHE A 839 -14.86 7.17 0.58
N LYS A 840 -15.75 8.16 0.78
CA LYS A 840 -15.54 9.27 1.73
C LYS A 840 -15.26 8.74 3.14
N TYR A 841 -16.08 7.80 3.60
CA TYR A 841 -15.96 7.23 4.94
C TYR A 841 -14.71 6.34 5.09
N PHE A 842 -14.38 5.56 4.05
CA PHE A 842 -13.14 4.79 3.99
C PHE A 842 -11.90 5.67 4.12
N LEU A 843 -11.81 6.75 3.33
CA LEU A 843 -10.71 7.69 3.37
C LEU A 843 -10.56 8.35 4.75
N PHE A 844 -11.67 8.76 5.37
CA PHE A 844 -11.65 9.32 6.72
C PHE A 844 -11.09 8.32 7.76
N ASN A 845 -11.55 7.06 7.72
CA ASN A 845 -11.05 6.02 8.61
C ASN A 845 -9.54 5.78 8.41
N THR A 846 -9.05 5.76 7.17
CA THR A 846 -7.61 5.63 6.88
C THR A 846 -6.79 6.78 7.45
N VAL A 847 -7.29 8.01 7.41
CA VAL A 847 -6.60 9.17 8.02
C VAL A 847 -6.55 9.03 9.54
N GLY A 848 -7.66 8.70 10.20
CA GLY A 848 -7.69 8.47 11.65
C GLY A 848 -6.78 7.31 12.09
N ALA A 849 -6.79 6.23 11.32
CA ALA A 849 -5.90 5.09 11.51
C ALA A 849 -4.42 5.46 11.35
N SER A 850 -4.08 6.35 10.42
CA SER A 850 -2.70 6.79 10.21
C SER A 850 -2.14 7.55 11.42
N PHE A 851 -2.94 8.42 12.05
CA PHE A 851 -2.56 9.06 13.32
C PHE A 851 -2.36 8.04 14.43
N MET A 852 -3.32 7.14 14.60
CA MET A 852 -3.23 6.09 15.61
C MET A 852 -2.01 5.19 15.39
N PHE A 853 -1.73 4.83 14.14
CA PHE A 853 -0.63 3.96 13.79
C PHE A 853 0.72 4.61 14.06
N LEU A 854 0.92 5.87 13.66
CA LEU A 854 2.13 6.61 13.99
C LEU A 854 2.33 6.69 15.51
N GLY A 855 1.27 7.00 16.25
CA GLY A 855 1.30 7.03 17.71
C GLY A 855 1.67 5.67 18.32
N LEU A 856 1.03 4.58 17.88
CA LEU A 856 1.32 3.23 18.36
C LEU A 856 2.76 2.81 18.03
N ALA A 857 3.26 3.09 16.82
CA ALA A 857 4.63 2.79 16.43
C ALA A 857 5.66 3.55 17.29
N MET A 858 5.40 4.82 17.58
CA MET A 858 6.23 5.62 18.49
C MET A 858 6.19 5.12 19.94
N VAL A 859 5.02 4.74 20.44
CA VAL A 859 4.89 4.18 21.80
C VAL A 859 5.65 2.85 21.91
N VAL A 860 5.48 1.94 20.94
CA VAL A 860 6.18 0.65 20.93
C VAL A 860 7.69 0.83 20.80
N ALA A 861 8.13 1.75 19.94
CA ALA A 861 9.54 2.12 19.78
C ALA A 861 10.15 2.64 21.09
N ALA A 862 9.42 3.51 21.80
CA ALA A 862 9.87 4.05 23.08
C ALA A 862 9.86 2.98 24.20
N ALA A 863 8.85 2.11 24.22
CA ALA A 863 8.67 1.08 25.24
C ALA A 863 9.56 -0.16 25.03
N GLY A 864 10.00 -0.44 23.80
CA GLY A 864 10.80 -1.63 23.45
C GLY A 864 10.01 -2.95 23.47
N THR A 865 8.68 -2.91 23.55
CA THR A 865 7.82 -4.09 23.56
C THR A 865 6.52 -3.85 22.80
N PHE A 866 6.05 -4.90 22.13
CA PHE A 866 4.75 -4.93 21.44
C PHE A 866 3.60 -5.33 22.37
N ASP A 867 3.92 -5.91 23.53
CA ASP A 867 2.92 -6.33 24.52
C ASP A 867 2.27 -5.12 25.18
N LEU A 868 0.95 -5.05 25.12
CA LEU A 868 0.19 -3.90 25.59
C LEU A 868 0.35 -3.65 27.10
N ALA A 869 0.47 -4.71 27.90
CA ALA A 869 0.67 -4.59 29.34
C ALA A 869 2.11 -4.12 29.67
N GLY A 870 3.10 -4.66 28.95
CA GLY A 870 4.50 -4.27 29.08
C GLY A 870 4.77 -2.79 28.74
N ILE A 871 4.02 -2.22 27.78
CA ILE A 871 4.13 -0.80 27.41
C ILE A 871 3.87 0.10 28.62
N GLY A 872 2.79 -0.14 29.36
CA GLY A 872 2.43 0.68 30.54
C GLY A 872 3.56 0.77 31.55
N HIS A 873 4.19 -0.36 31.85
CA HIS A 873 5.31 -0.41 32.76
C HIS A 873 6.52 0.38 32.23
N ALA A 874 6.89 0.20 30.96
CA ALA A 874 8.03 0.90 30.36
C ALA A 874 7.84 2.42 30.35
N LEU A 875 6.62 2.91 30.09
CA LEU A 875 6.34 4.35 30.04
C LEU A 875 6.54 5.05 31.39
N THR A 876 6.39 4.34 32.53
CA THR A 876 6.59 4.94 33.87
C THR A 876 8.01 5.46 34.07
N THR A 877 9.00 4.82 33.47
CA THR A 877 10.42 5.16 33.61
C THR A 877 10.92 6.16 32.57
N LEU A 878 10.18 6.37 31.48
CA LEU A 878 10.61 7.22 30.37
C LEU A 878 10.32 8.71 30.62
N PRO A 879 11.12 9.64 30.07
CA PRO A 879 10.81 11.07 30.07
C PRO A 879 9.49 11.37 29.36
N THR A 880 8.72 12.35 29.86
CA THR A 880 7.40 12.68 29.32
C THR A 880 7.44 13.06 27.84
N LEU A 881 8.45 13.83 27.42
CA LEU A 881 8.62 14.25 26.02
C LEU A 881 8.83 13.06 25.06
N ALA A 882 9.32 11.92 25.55
CA ALA A 882 9.58 10.75 24.70
C ALA A 882 8.28 10.02 24.28
N PHE A 883 7.23 10.06 25.11
CA PHE A 883 5.99 9.32 24.83
C PHE A 883 4.75 10.21 24.65
N ALA A 884 4.77 11.47 25.13
CA ALA A 884 3.59 12.33 25.09
C ALA A 884 3.03 12.57 23.68
N PRO A 885 3.84 12.89 22.65
CA PRO A 885 3.32 13.05 21.28
C PRO A 885 2.68 11.77 20.76
N ALA A 886 3.26 10.62 21.09
CA ALA A 886 2.79 9.32 20.67
C ALA A 886 1.40 9.01 21.27
N ILE A 887 1.21 9.24 22.57
CA ILE A 887 -0.08 9.08 23.24
C ILE A 887 -1.12 10.06 22.66
N VAL A 888 -0.77 11.33 22.43
CA VAL A 888 -1.69 12.30 21.84
C VAL A 888 -2.17 11.84 20.46
N LEU A 889 -1.29 11.29 19.61
CA LEU A 889 -1.64 10.76 18.30
C LEU A 889 -2.56 9.53 18.37
N VAL A 890 -2.31 8.61 19.31
CA VAL A 890 -3.20 7.46 19.56
C VAL A 890 -4.60 7.94 19.94
N PHE A 891 -4.70 8.83 20.94
CA PHE A 891 -5.99 9.34 21.41
C PHE A 891 -6.69 10.18 20.34
N LEU A 892 -5.97 10.95 19.53
CA LEU A 892 -6.53 11.67 18.39
C LEU A 892 -7.22 10.71 17.41
N GLY A 893 -6.57 9.61 17.03
CA GLY A 893 -7.16 8.59 16.16
C GLY A 893 -8.42 7.93 16.76
N LEU A 894 -8.41 7.65 18.07
CA LEU A 894 -9.57 7.08 18.78
C LEU A 894 -10.74 8.06 18.91
N VAL A 895 -10.45 9.34 19.18
CA VAL A 895 -11.44 10.42 19.28
C VAL A 895 -12.06 10.70 17.91
N MET A 896 -11.26 10.68 16.84
CA MET A 896 -11.77 10.72 15.46
C MET A 896 -12.68 9.52 15.16
N LYS A 897 -12.33 8.32 15.65
CA LYS A 897 -13.19 7.14 15.49
C LYS A 897 -14.52 7.27 16.25
N ALA A 898 -14.51 7.95 17.40
CA ALA A 898 -15.70 8.24 18.19
C ALA A 898 -16.61 9.32 17.55
N ALA A 899 -16.26 9.87 16.39
CA ALA A 899 -17.00 10.91 15.66
C ALA A 899 -17.11 12.26 16.40
N MET A 900 -16.05 12.65 17.10
CA MET A 900 -16.00 13.89 17.89
C MET A 900 -15.59 15.11 17.07
N LEU A 901 -16.08 16.30 17.41
CA LEU A 901 -15.66 17.57 16.78
C LEU A 901 -14.14 17.82 16.94
N PRO A 902 -13.49 18.60 16.05
CA PRO A 902 -14.05 19.57 15.09
C PRO A 902 -14.31 19.05 13.67
N VAL A 903 -13.98 17.79 13.37
CA VAL A 903 -14.22 17.26 12.01
C VAL A 903 -15.74 17.17 11.76
N ARG A 904 -16.19 17.48 10.54
CA ARG A 904 -17.62 17.47 10.23
C ARG A 904 -18.21 16.07 10.41
N ILE A 905 -19.30 15.97 11.18
CA ILE A 905 -19.93 14.69 11.56
C ILE A 905 -20.35 13.85 10.34
N ASP A 906 -20.75 14.47 9.24
CA ASP A 906 -21.13 13.77 7.99
C ASP A 906 -19.95 13.10 7.26
N TRP A 907 -18.71 13.38 7.67
CA TRP A 907 -17.52 12.65 7.22
C TRP A 907 -17.14 11.54 8.21
N GLN A 908 -17.39 11.75 9.50
CA GLN A 908 -17.00 10.83 10.57
C GLN A 908 -17.99 9.70 10.83
N MET A 909 -19.23 9.84 10.33
CA MET A 909 -20.29 8.88 10.52
C MET A 909 -20.60 8.10 9.24
N HIS A 910 -21.18 6.91 9.43
CA HIS A 910 -21.71 6.14 8.31
C HIS A 910 -22.78 6.95 7.55
N PRO A 911 -22.88 6.76 6.24
CA PRO A 911 -23.83 7.53 5.46
C PRO A 911 -25.26 7.06 5.71
N ALA A 912 -26.19 8.00 5.66
CA ALA A 912 -27.62 7.71 5.69
C ALA A 912 -28.07 6.83 4.51
N LEU A 913 -27.22 6.56 3.53
CA LEU A 913 -27.48 5.70 2.38
C LEU A 913 -27.10 4.24 2.62
N ALA A 914 -26.32 3.94 3.68
CA ALA A 914 -25.99 2.55 4.04
C ALA A 914 -27.25 1.77 4.48
N PRO A 915 -27.26 0.43 4.34
CA PRO A 915 -28.36 -0.41 4.81
C PRO A 915 -28.63 -0.18 6.27
N THR A 916 -29.91 -0.18 6.65
CA THR A 916 -30.27 0.10 8.03
C THR A 916 -29.67 -0.88 9.04
N PRO A 917 -29.54 -2.20 8.79
CA PRO A 917 -28.84 -3.12 9.69
C PRO A 917 -27.35 -2.77 9.88
N VAL A 918 -26.66 -2.36 8.80
CA VAL A 918 -25.26 -1.90 8.91
C VAL A 918 -25.17 -0.57 9.62
N SER A 919 -26.02 0.40 9.29
CA SER A 919 -26.10 1.68 9.99
C SER A 919 -26.38 1.49 11.49
N GLY A 920 -27.30 0.59 11.84
CA GLY A 920 -27.63 0.21 13.21
C GLY A 920 -26.41 -0.35 13.92
N TYR A 921 -25.78 -1.38 13.35
CA TYR A 921 -24.59 -2.00 13.93
C TYR A 921 -23.38 -1.06 14.01
N ILE A 922 -23.15 -0.19 13.04
CA ILE A 922 -22.06 0.80 13.10
C ILE A 922 -22.29 1.77 14.26
N SER A 923 -23.51 2.31 14.36
CA SER A 923 -23.92 3.20 15.45
C SER A 923 -23.91 2.53 16.82
N ALA A 924 -24.38 1.29 16.87
CA ALA A 924 -24.57 0.52 18.08
C ALA A 924 -23.29 -0.14 18.57
N VAL A 925 -22.35 -0.52 17.70
CA VAL A 925 -21.20 -1.33 18.09
C VAL A 925 -19.89 -0.76 17.55
N LEU A 926 -19.77 -0.55 16.24
CA LEU A 926 -18.47 -0.23 15.63
C LEU A 926 -17.85 1.06 16.16
N LEU A 927 -18.61 2.15 16.23
CA LEU A 927 -18.09 3.45 16.71
C LEU A 927 -17.70 3.44 18.19
N LYS A 928 -18.17 2.42 18.94
CA LYS A 928 -17.84 2.27 20.35
C LYS A 928 -16.44 1.70 20.57
N SER A 929 -15.78 1.18 19.52
CA SER A 929 -14.36 0.86 19.58
C SER A 929 -13.48 2.06 19.93
N GLY A 930 -13.92 3.29 19.58
CA GLY A 930 -13.23 4.54 19.95
C GLY A 930 -13.22 4.75 21.47
N PRO A 931 -14.37 5.00 22.13
CA PRO A 931 -14.43 5.16 23.59
C PRO A 931 -13.92 3.94 24.38
N TRP A 932 -14.16 2.72 23.89
CA TRP A 932 -13.58 1.51 24.50
C TRP A 932 -12.05 1.54 24.41
N GLY A 933 -11.48 1.89 23.25
CA GLY A 933 -10.04 2.03 23.07
C GLY A 933 -9.44 3.15 23.91
N VAL A 934 -10.16 4.27 24.10
CA VAL A 934 -9.75 5.37 25.00
C VAL A 934 -9.61 4.85 26.43
N LEU A 935 -10.61 4.15 26.96
CA LEU A 935 -10.53 3.58 28.32
C LEU A 935 -9.46 2.50 28.45
N LYS A 936 -9.43 1.56 27.50
CA LYS A 936 -8.52 0.40 27.52
C LYS A 936 -7.06 0.83 27.38
N LEU A 937 -6.75 1.73 26.45
CA LEU A 937 -5.37 2.21 26.27
C LEU A 937 -4.98 3.25 27.32
N PHE A 938 -5.91 4.03 27.87
CA PHE A 938 -5.64 4.88 29.04
C PHE A 938 -5.11 4.07 30.21
N THR A 939 -5.81 2.99 30.56
CA THR A 939 -5.43 2.12 31.69
C THR A 939 -4.14 1.36 31.42
N LEU A 940 -4.01 0.78 30.22
CA LEU A 940 -2.80 0.06 29.82
C LEU A 940 -1.57 0.98 29.68
N PHE A 941 -1.74 2.25 29.33
CA PHE A 941 -0.64 3.23 29.28
C PHE A 941 -0.41 3.93 30.64
N GLY A 942 -0.75 3.30 31.76
CA GLY A 942 -0.40 3.80 33.10
C GLY A 942 -1.38 4.77 33.73
N GLY A 943 -2.59 4.92 33.17
CA GLY A 943 -3.72 5.61 33.77
C GLY A 943 -3.46 7.08 34.15
N ALA A 944 -4.18 7.57 35.16
CA ALA A 944 -4.11 8.97 35.58
C ALA A 944 -2.69 9.40 36.03
N ALA A 945 -1.96 8.49 36.68
CA ALA A 945 -0.60 8.76 37.17
C ALA A 945 0.37 9.08 36.03
N LEU A 946 0.31 8.35 34.92
CA LEU A 946 1.16 8.65 33.76
C LEU A 946 0.62 9.80 32.92
N ILE A 947 -0.69 9.78 32.62
CA ILE A 947 -1.30 10.74 31.69
C ILE A 947 -1.24 12.17 32.26
N SER A 948 -1.30 12.35 33.59
CA SER A 948 -1.14 13.66 34.24
C SER A 948 0.22 14.31 33.98
N ARG A 949 1.24 13.53 33.63
CA ARG A 949 2.54 14.08 33.22
C ARG A 949 2.44 14.84 31.89
N ILE A 950 1.44 14.51 31.07
CA ILE A 950 1.18 15.15 29.77
C ILE A 950 0.34 16.42 29.99
N GLY A 951 1.02 17.55 30.13
CA GLY A 951 0.36 18.86 30.25
C GLY A 951 -0.21 19.17 31.65
N GLY A 952 0.01 18.31 32.64
CA GLY A 952 -0.39 18.54 34.03
C GLY A 952 -1.82 18.10 34.34
N THR A 953 -2.37 18.67 35.41
CA THR A 953 -3.74 18.39 35.87
C THR A 953 -4.55 19.66 36.04
N ILE A 954 -5.85 19.61 35.72
CA ILE A 954 -6.82 20.64 36.09
C ILE A 954 -7.82 20.01 37.07
N GLY A 955 -8.02 20.61 38.25
CA GLY A 955 -8.94 20.04 39.25
C GLY A 955 -8.59 18.62 39.72
N GLY A 956 -7.32 18.20 39.61
CA GLY A 956 -6.85 16.85 39.93
C GLY A 956 -7.03 15.81 38.82
N GLN A 957 -7.63 16.18 37.67
CA GLN A 957 -7.77 15.31 36.49
C GLN A 957 -6.67 15.60 35.46
N PRO A 958 -6.19 14.60 34.69
CA PRO A 958 -5.21 14.84 33.64
C PRO A 958 -5.72 15.76 32.54
N LEU A 959 -4.93 16.76 32.14
CA LEU A 959 -5.33 17.76 31.14
C LEU A 959 -5.83 17.13 29.83
N LEU A 960 -5.17 16.07 29.36
CA LEU A 960 -5.57 15.38 28.13
C LEU A 960 -7.01 14.84 28.23
N MET A 961 -7.39 14.30 29.39
CA MET A 961 -8.74 13.78 29.62
C MET A 961 -9.75 14.92 29.72
N ASP A 962 -9.42 16.02 30.38
CA ASP A 962 -10.29 17.20 30.44
C ASP A 962 -10.55 17.80 29.05
N VAL A 963 -9.53 17.83 28.18
CA VAL A 963 -9.67 18.27 26.78
C VAL A 963 -10.62 17.34 26.02
N ILE A 964 -10.49 16.02 26.19
CA ILE A 964 -11.40 15.05 25.57
C ILE A 964 -12.83 15.23 26.10
N ALA A 965 -12.99 15.41 27.41
CA ALA A 965 -14.28 15.66 28.05
C ALA A 965 -14.93 16.96 27.54
N ALA A 966 -14.14 18.03 27.34
CA ALA A 966 -14.61 19.29 26.78
C ALA A 966 -15.06 19.13 25.31
N ILE A 967 -14.26 18.46 24.48
CA ILE A 967 -14.63 18.14 23.08
C ILE A 967 -15.93 17.33 23.05
N ALA A 968 -16.05 16.34 23.94
CA ALA A 968 -17.25 15.53 24.07
C ALA A 968 -18.45 16.38 24.51
N GLY A 969 -18.31 17.26 25.51
CA GLY A 969 -19.36 18.18 25.98
C GLY A 969 -19.90 19.11 24.89
N VAL A 970 -19.02 19.71 24.09
CA VAL A 970 -19.41 20.52 22.91
C VAL A 970 -20.12 19.66 21.87
N THR A 971 -19.60 18.45 21.62
CA THR A 971 -20.18 17.51 20.66
C THR A 971 -21.58 17.05 21.08
N ILE A 972 -21.82 16.79 22.37
CA ILE A 972 -23.12 16.43 22.95
C ILE A 972 -24.17 17.50 22.62
N LEU A 973 -23.85 18.79 22.80
CA LEU A 973 -24.76 19.90 22.52
C LEU A 973 -25.01 20.07 21.02
N TYR A 974 -23.95 20.13 20.23
CA TYR A 974 -24.04 20.31 18.78
C TYR A 974 -24.82 19.18 18.11
N ALA A 975 -24.46 17.92 18.40
CA ALA A 975 -25.10 16.77 17.81
C ALA A 975 -26.55 16.60 18.29
N GLY A 976 -26.83 16.91 19.57
CA GLY A 976 -28.19 16.94 20.11
C GLY A 976 -29.08 17.96 19.38
N ALA A 977 -28.62 19.20 19.25
CA ALA A 977 -29.35 20.24 18.53
C ALA A 977 -29.57 19.87 17.05
N MET A 978 -28.53 19.33 16.38
CA MET A 978 -28.64 18.89 15.00
C MET A 978 -29.65 17.76 14.83
N ALA A 979 -29.71 16.80 15.76
CA ALA A 979 -30.70 15.71 15.72
C ALA A 979 -32.14 16.24 15.71
N VAL A 980 -32.44 17.30 16.48
CA VAL A 980 -33.76 17.95 16.50
C VAL A 980 -34.09 18.60 15.16
N VAL A 981 -33.10 19.21 14.48
CA VAL A 981 -33.30 19.89 13.19
C VAL A 981 -33.48 18.91 12.04
N GLN A 982 -32.95 17.68 12.13
CA GLN A 982 -33.01 16.71 11.04
C GLN A 982 -34.42 16.22 10.72
N ASN A 983 -34.71 16.08 9.43
CA ASN A 983 -35.97 15.50 8.93
C ASN A 983 -35.80 14.07 8.39
N GLY A 984 -34.59 13.70 7.97
CA GLY A 984 -34.30 12.34 7.49
C GLY A 984 -34.32 11.32 8.61
N ILE A 985 -35.01 10.19 8.40
CA ILE A 985 -35.19 9.11 9.40
C ILE A 985 -33.85 8.65 9.98
N LYS A 986 -32.91 8.23 9.11
CA LYS A 986 -31.59 7.75 9.56
C LYS A 986 -30.67 8.87 10.03
N LEU A 987 -30.75 10.06 9.42
CA LEU A 987 -29.85 11.17 9.76
C LEU A 987 -30.09 11.71 11.18
N LEU A 988 -31.34 11.77 11.62
CA LEU A 988 -31.68 12.07 13.01
C LEU A 988 -31.05 11.04 13.98
N LEU A 989 -31.13 9.76 13.64
CA LEU A 989 -30.54 8.67 14.43
C LEU A 989 -29.00 8.72 14.45
N ILE A 990 -28.38 9.14 13.35
CA ILE A 990 -26.92 9.34 13.23
C ILE A 990 -26.46 10.45 14.18
N TYR A 991 -27.05 11.65 14.11
CA TYR A 991 -26.67 12.75 15.01
C TYR A 991 -26.94 12.42 16.47
N SER A 992 -28.06 11.77 16.78
CA SER A 992 -28.31 11.29 18.14
C SER A 992 -27.35 10.18 18.55
N THR A 993 -26.72 9.42 17.64
CA THR A 993 -25.63 8.48 18.00
C THR A 993 -24.40 9.24 18.47
N VAL A 994 -23.95 10.24 17.70
CA VAL A 994 -22.79 11.07 18.05
C VAL A 994 -22.99 11.79 19.37
N CYS A 995 -24.19 12.31 19.61
CA CYS A 995 -24.58 12.89 20.88
C CYS A 995 -24.34 11.92 22.05
N GLN A 996 -24.81 10.66 21.96
CA GLN A 996 -24.69 9.68 23.04
C GLN A 996 -23.28 9.11 23.19
N LEU A 997 -22.52 8.98 22.10
CA LEU A 997 -21.08 8.69 22.19
C LEU A 997 -20.33 9.81 22.90
N GLY A 998 -20.78 11.06 22.74
CA GLY A 998 -20.31 12.19 23.54
C GLY A 998 -20.54 11.98 25.03
N TYR A 999 -21.72 11.52 25.46
CA TYR A 999 -21.97 11.20 26.89
C TYR A 999 -21.03 10.11 27.41
N VAL A 1000 -20.85 9.02 26.65
CA VAL A 1000 -19.93 7.94 27.02
C VAL A 1000 -18.52 8.48 27.17
N LEU A 1001 -18.02 9.19 26.15
CA LEU A 1001 -16.64 9.67 26.13
C LEU A 1001 -16.40 10.72 27.20
N MET A 1002 -17.33 11.67 27.38
CA MET A 1002 -17.28 12.67 28.45
C MET A 1002 -17.18 11.98 29.81
N ALA A 1003 -18.07 11.01 30.09
CA ALA A 1003 -18.13 10.32 31.38
C ALA A 1003 -16.87 9.51 31.68
N VAL A 1004 -16.36 8.76 30.70
CA VAL A 1004 -15.09 8.02 30.82
C VAL A 1004 -13.91 8.97 31.05
N SER A 1005 -13.91 10.13 30.38
CA SER A 1005 -12.86 11.14 30.52
C SER A 1005 -12.93 11.95 31.83
N LEU A 1006 -14.04 11.93 32.57
CA LEU A 1006 -14.09 12.52 33.91
C LEU A 1006 -13.19 11.76 34.91
N GLY A 1007 -12.81 10.51 34.62
CA GLY A 1007 -11.85 9.74 35.42
C GLY A 1007 -12.31 9.37 36.83
N THR A 1008 -13.55 9.70 37.22
CA THR A 1008 -14.12 9.29 38.52
C THR A 1008 -14.74 7.90 38.41
N PRO A 1009 -14.76 7.08 39.48
CA PRO A 1009 -15.44 5.79 39.46
C PRO A 1009 -16.90 5.90 39.01
N LEU A 1010 -17.65 6.85 39.58
CA LEU A 1010 -19.05 7.06 39.19
C LEU A 1010 -19.20 7.45 37.70
N GLY A 1011 -18.27 8.25 37.16
CA GLY A 1011 -18.24 8.64 35.76
C GLY A 1011 -17.94 7.47 34.82
N VAL A 1012 -16.92 6.66 35.15
CA VAL A 1012 -16.57 5.46 34.38
C VAL A 1012 -17.71 4.45 34.41
N ALA A 1013 -18.28 4.16 35.59
CA ALA A 1013 -19.42 3.27 35.71
C ALA A 1013 -20.66 3.77 34.95
N GLY A 1014 -20.99 5.06 35.09
CA GLY A 1014 -22.10 5.68 34.36
C GLY A 1014 -21.88 5.67 32.85
N GLY A 1015 -20.65 5.93 32.41
CA GLY A 1015 -20.22 5.88 31.02
C GLY A 1015 -20.29 4.48 30.41
N LEU A 1016 -19.80 3.45 31.11
CA LEU A 1016 -19.86 2.05 30.68
C LEU A 1016 -21.28 1.49 30.71
N MET A 1017 -22.09 1.86 31.71
CA MET A 1017 -23.51 1.51 31.72
C MET A 1017 -24.23 2.18 30.55
N HIS A 1018 -23.97 3.48 30.30
CA HIS A 1018 -24.53 4.18 29.16
C HIS A 1018 -24.03 3.62 27.82
N PHE A 1019 -22.79 3.16 27.76
CA PHE A 1019 -22.20 2.49 26.60
C PHE A 1019 -23.05 1.29 26.20
N VAL A 1020 -23.28 0.34 27.13
CA VAL A 1020 -24.07 -0.88 26.88
C VAL A 1020 -25.53 -0.55 26.61
N ASN A 1021 -26.14 0.34 27.41
CA ASN A 1021 -27.51 0.79 27.17
C ASN A 1021 -27.66 1.36 25.76
N HIS A 1022 -26.74 2.23 25.35
CA HIS A 1022 -26.76 2.82 24.02
C HIS A 1022 -26.52 1.78 22.91
N MET A 1023 -25.76 0.69 23.14
CA MET A 1023 -25.69 -0.43 22.19
C MET A 1023 -27.08 -0.98 21.91
N LEU A 1024 -27.80 -1.39 22.95
CA LEU A 1024 -29.10 -2.05 22.83
C LEU A 1024 -30.17 -1.10 22.28
N LEU A 1025 -30.24 0.12 22.84
CA LEU A 1025 -31.25 1.10 22.50
C LEU A 1025 -31.09 1.64 21.09
N LYS A 1026 -29.85 2.01 20.70
CA LYS A 1026 -29.62 2.60 19.38
C LYS A 1026 -29.81 1.57 18.28
N ASP A 1027 -29.39 0.33 18.52
CA ASP A 1027 -29.62 -0.76 17.58
C ASP A 1027 -31.13 -0.97 17.37
N THR A 1028 -31.90 -1.07 18.45
CA THR A 1028 -33.37 -1.15 18.39
C THR A 1028 -33.98 0.00 17.57
N LEU A 1029 -33.55 1.24 17.80
CA LEU A 1029 -34.07 2.41 17.08
C LEU A 1029 -33.75 2.37 15.57
N PHE A 1030 -32.55 1.94 15.19
CA PHE A 1030 -32.21 1.77 13.77
C PHE A 1030 -32.98 0.60 13.16
N LEU A 1031 -33.11 -0.53 13.84
CA LEU A 1031 -33.91 -1.66 13.33
C LEU A 1031 -35.39 -1.29 13.19
N CYS A 1032 -35.97 -0.55 14.15
CA CYS A 1032 -37.31 0.04 14.01
C CYS A 1032 -37.41 0.97 12.80
N ALA A 1033 -36.42 1.85 12.59
CA ALA A 1033 -36.38 2.69 11.40
C ALA A 1033 -36.29 1.85 10.12
N GLY A 1034 -35.56 0.74 10.12
CA GLY A 1034 -35.46 -0.19 9.01
C GLY A 1034 -36.80 -0.86 8.70
N ALA A 1035 -37.50 -1.33 9.72
CA ALA A 1035 -38.85 -1.87 9.62
C ALA A 1035 -39.83 -0.85 9.03
N VAL A 1036 -39.81 0.40 9.53
CA VAL A 1036 -40.64 1.50 8.99
C VAL A 1036 -40.31 1.77 7.53
N MET A 1037 -39.04 1.90 7.18
CA MET A 1037 -38.60 2.20 5.81
C MET A 1037 -38.99 1.10 4.82
N VAL A 1038 -38.90 -0.18 5.21
CA VAL A 1038 -39.31 -1.31 4.37
C VAL A 1038 -40.83 -1.37 4.21
N ALA A 1039 -41.57 -1.14 5.29
CA ALA A 1039 -43.03 -1.21 5.27
C ALA A 1039 -43.71 -0.02 4.56
N SER A 1040 -43.09 1.16 4.58
CA SER A 1040 -43.70 2.40 4.06
C SER A 1040 -42.99 3.01 2.85
N HIS A 1041 -41.79 2.57 2.50
CA HIS A 1041 -40.92 3.19 1.48
C HIS A 1041 -40.73 4.71 1.68
N ALA A 1042 -40.61 5.14 2.94
CA ALA A 1042 -40.38 6.54 3.30
C ALA A 1042 -38.93 6.75 3.75
N HIS A 1043 -38.33 7.88 3.38
CA HIS A 1043 -36.97 8.24 3.79
C HIS A 1043 -36.96 9.48 4.72
N MET A 1044 -38.00 10.31 4.64
CA MET A 1044 -38.19 11.50 5.46
C MET A 1044 -39.34 11.32 6.47
N LEU A 1045 -39.23 11.96 7.63
CA LEU A 1045 -40.29 11.92 8.64
C LEU A 1045 -41.57 12.64 8.16
N ASP A 1046 -41.44 13.68 7.35
CA ASP A 1046 -42.57 14.37 6.72
C ASP A 1046 -43.33 13.56 5.65
N GLU A 1047 -42.89 12.34 5.33
CA GLU A 1047 -43.65 11.42 4.47
C GLU A 1047 -44.56 10.49 5.29
N LEU A 1048 -44.37 10.48 6.62
CA LEU A 1048 -45.01 9.57 7.55
C LEU A 1048 -46.10 10.25 8.38
N GLY A 1049 -46.91 9.43 9.03
CA GLY A 1049 -47.98 9.86 9.92
C GLY A 1049 -48.92 8.69 10.19
N GLY A 1050 -49.31 8.51 11.45
CA GLY A 1050 -50.30 7.52 11.86
C GLY A 1050 -49.89 6.05 11.74
N LEU A 1051 -48.61 5.72 11.56
CA LEU A 1051 -48.15 4.33 11.43
C LEU A 1051 -48.40 3.47 12.68
N GLY A 1052 -48.50 4.06 13.87
CA GLY A 1052 -48.57 3.31 15.13
C GLY A 1052 -49.79 2.40 15.25
N ARG A 1053 -50.86 2.67 14.49
CA ARG A 1053 -52.04 1.77 14.42
C ARG A 1053 -51.81 0.54 13.55
N ARG A 1054 -50.92 0.63 12.55
CA ARG A 1054 -50.59 -0.46 11.62
C ARG A 1054 -49.37 -1.26 12.04
N MET A 1055 -48.45 -0.61 12.74
CA MET A 1055 -47.22 -1.21 13.26
C MET A 1055 -47.13 -1.05 14.79
N PRO A 1056 -48.10 -1.57 15.58
CA PRO A 1056 -48.14 -1.36 17.03
C PRO A 1056 -46.93 -1.93 17.77
N TRP A 1057 -46.35 -3.04 17.31
CA TRP A 1057 -45.18 -3.65 17.95
C TRP A 1057 -43.93 -2.83 17.66
N THR A 1058 -43.72 -2.45 16.41
CA THR A 1058 -42.62 -1.55 16.02
C THR A 1058 -42.71 -0.21 16.74
N PHE A 1059 -43.92 0.35 16.86
CA PHE A 1059 -44.14 1.58 17.62
C PHE A 1059 -43.82 1.42 19.11
N GLY A 1060 -44.29 0.35 19.75
CA GLY A 1060 -44.03 0.07 21.16
C GLY A 1060 -42.54 -0.09 21.45
N MET A 1061 -41.82 -0.85 20.63
CA MET A 1061 -40.36 -1.04 20.74
C MET A 1061 -39.60 0.28 20.51
N PHE A 1062 -39.98 1.04 19.47
CA PHE A 1062 -39.39 2.35 19.20
C PHE A 1062 -39.60 3.31 20.37
N LEU A 1063 -40.82 3.37 20.92
CA LEU A 1063 -41.16 4.28 22.01
C LEU A 1063 -40.39 3.93 23.29
N LEU A 1064 -40.35 2.65 23.66
CA LEU A 1064 -39.58 2.18 24.83
C LEU A 1064 -38.09 2.48 24.66
N ALA A 1065 -37.51 2.15 23.49
CA ALA A 1065 -36.11 2.41 23.22
C ALA A 1065 -35.79 3.93 23.19
N GLY A 1066 -36.69 4.73 22.60
CA GLY A 1066 -36.55 6.17 22.50
C GLY A 1066 -36.68 6.89 23.85
N LEU A 1067 -37.67 6.53 24.66
CA LEU A 1067 -37.84 7.08 26.01
C LEU A 1067 -36.68 6.68 26.92
N SER A 1068 -36.18 5.45 26.79
CA SER A 1068 -34.98 5.03 27.49
C SER A 1068 -33.78 5.87 27.05
N LEU A 1069 -33.57 6.06 25.74
CA LEU A 1069 -32.51 6.93 25.21
C LEU A 1069 -32.61 8.38 25.73
N ALA A 1070 -33.83 8.91 25.84
CA ALA A 1070 -34.08 10.23 26.40
C ALA A 1070 -33.76 10.30 27.91
N GLY A 1071 -33.79 9.17 28.61
CA GLY A 1071 -33.52 9.07 30.04
C GLY A 1071 -34.78 9.21 30.88
N VAL A 1072 -35.89 8.59 30.47
CA VAL A 1072 -37.16 8.63 31.22
C VAL A 1072 -37.22 7.48 32.23
N PRO A 1073 -37.51 7.73 33.52
CA PRO A 1073 -37.70 6.66 34.51
C PRO A 1073 -38.91 5.77 34.19
N PRO A 1074 -38.86 4.45 34.44
CA PRO A 1074 -37.80 3.69 35.11
C PRO A 1074 -36.80 3.02 34.13
N LEU A 1075 -36.62 3.56 32.92
CA LEU A 1075 -35.84 2.90 31.87
C LEU A 1075 -34.32 3.07 32.07
N ALA A 1076 -33.53 2.15 31.51
CA ALA A 1076 -32.08 2.06 31.76
C ALA A 1076 -31.29 3.34 31.45
N GLY A 1077 -31.70 4.10 30.43
CA GLY A 1077 -31.01 5.34 30.09
C GLY A 1077 -31.11 6.42 31.16
N PHE A 1078 -32.15 6.40 32.02
CA PHE A 1078 -32.24 7.31 33.17
C PHE A 1078 -31.11 7.03 34.17
N SER A 1079 -30.97 5.77 34.61
CA SER A 1079 -29.94 5.35 35.56
C SER A 1079 -28.54 5.75 35.11
N SER A 1080 -28.21 5.45 33.85
CA SER A 1080 -26.87 5.77 33.31
C SER A 1080 -26.62 7.29 33.21
N LYS A 1081 -27.59 8.09 32.73
CA LYS A 1081 -27.41 9.54 32.62
C LYS A 1081 -27.35 10.23 33.97
N TRP A 1082 -28.14 9.76 34.94
CA TRP A 1082 -28.11 10.28 36.30
C TRP A 1082 -26.70 10.19 36.90
N MET A 1083 -26.07 9.02 36.82
CA MET A 1083 -24.70 8.81 37.27
C MET A 1083 -23.69 9.72 36.54
N ILE A 1084 -23.86 9.93 35.23
CA ILE A 1084 -23.00 10.83 34.45
C ILE A 1084 -23.15 12.28 34.91
N PHE A 1085 -24.38 12.75 35.17
CA PHE A 1085 -24.61 14.10 35.69
C PHE A 1085 -23.97 14.27 37.06
N GLU A 1086 -24.23 13.34 37.97
CA GLU A 1086 -23.68 13.37 39.31
C GLU A 1086 -22.15 13.38 39.30
N ALA A 1087 -21.52 12.53 38.49
CA ALA A 1087 -20.07 12.50 38.33
C ALA A 1087 -19.51 13.83 37.80
N ALA A 1088 -20.18 14.47 36.84
CA ALA A 1088 -19.77 15.77 36.31
C ALA A 1088 -19.86 16.88 37.37
N PHE A 1089 -20.93 16.90 38.17
CA PHE A 1089 -21.09 17.90 39.22
C PHE A 1089 -20.13 17.68 40.40
N GLN A 1090 -19.95 16.42 40.83
CA GLN A 1090 -19.02 16.06 41.91
C GLN A 1090 -17.55 16.32 41.56
N SER A 1091 -17.17 16.14 40.29
CA SER A 1091 -15.81 16.43 39.82
C SER A 1091 -15.54 17.92 39.56
N GLY A 1092 -16.49 18.82 39.84
CA GLY A 1092 -16.34 20.27 39.61
C GLY A 1092 -16.63 20.73 38.18
N HIS A 1093 -16.95 19.81 37.27
CA HIS A 1093 -17.20 20.08 35.85
C HIS A 1093 -18.66 20.48 35.58
N TRP A 1094 -19.14 21.51 36.29
CA TRP A 1094 -20.57 21.90 36.25
C TRP A 1094 -21.06 22.29 34.86
N ALA A 1095 -20.20 22.92 34.05
CA ALA A 1095 -20.52 23.28 32.67
C ALA A 1095 -20.76 22.04 31.79
N LEU A 1096 -19.96 20.98 31.96
CA LEU A 1096 -20.16 19.70 31.26
C LEU A 1096 -21.42 19.00 31.75
N GLY A 1097 -21.69 19.02 33.06
CA GLY A 1097 -22.94 18.53 33.64
C GLY A 1097 -24.17 19.24 33.07
N ALA A 1098 -24.16 20.58 33.04
CA ALA A 1098 -25.24 21.38 32.46
C ALA A 1098 -25.42 21.12 30.96
N ALA A 1099 -24.32 21.04 30.19
CA ALA A 1099 -24.35 20.71 28.77
C ALA A 1099 -25.00 19.34 28.52
N ALA A 1100 -24.62 18.34 29.32
CA ALA A 1100 -25.20 17.01 29.29
C ALA A 1100 -26.69 17.01 29.67
N MET A 1101 -27.13 17.81 30.63
CA MET A 1101 -28.57 17.93 30.95
C MET A 1101 -29.36 18.57 29.81
N ILE A 1102 -28.86 19.68 29.25
CA ILE A 1102 -29.49 20.39 28.11
C ILE A 1102 -29.63 19.46 26.91
N SER A 1103 -28.60 18.69 26.58
CA SER A 1103 -28.68 17.75 25.46
C SER A 1103 -29.63 16.57 25.71
N SER A 1104 -29.92 16.25 26.97
CA SER A 1104 -30.94 15.26 27.29
C SER A 1104 -32.33 15.75 26.88
N LEU A 1105 -32.59 17.06 26.98
CA LEU A 1105 -33.80 17.70 26.46
C LEU A 1105 -33.85 17.63 24.93
N PHE A 1106 -32.74 17.88 24.24
CA PHE A 1106 -32.67 17.72 22.77
C PHE A 1106 -32.92 16.28 22.35
N THR A 1107 -32.40 15.31 23.10
CA THR A 1107 -32.64 13.89 22.86
C THR A 1107 -34.12 13.56 22.99
N LEU A 1108 -34.77 14.03 24.06
CA LEU A 1108 -36.21 13.87 24.26
C LEU A 1108 -37.01 14.51 23.11
N ALA A 1109 -36.68 15.74 22.74
CA ALA A 1109 -37.34 16.45 21.64
C ALA A 1109 -37.19 15.70 20.31
N ALA A 1110 -36.01 15.19 19.98
CA ALA A 1110 -35.77 14.41 18.76
C ALA A 1110 -36.54 13.07 18.75
N VAL A 1111 -36.60 12.38 19.89
CA VAL A 1111 -37.38 11.13 20.03
C VAL A 1111 -38.87 11.41 19.89
N LEU A 1112 -39.40 12.43 20.57
CA LEU A 1112 -40.81 12.81 20.49
C LEU A 1112 -41.17 13.30 19.09
N LYS A 1113 -40.29 14.04 18.43
CA LYS A 1113 -40.42 14.45 17.02
C LYS A 1113 -40.62 13.23 16.12
N PHE A 1114 -39.73 12.25 16.24
CA PHE A 1114 -39.81 11.03 15.45
C PHE A 1114 -41.09 10.24 15.78
N ALA A 1115 -41.37 10.02 17.07
CA ALA A 1115 -42.56 9.30 17.51
C ALA A 1115 -43.84 9.93 16.98
N HIS A 1116 -43.95 11.27 17.09
CA HIS A 1116 -45.09 12.03 16.64
C HIS A 1116 -45.24 11.96 15.11
N ALA A 1117 -44.18 12.33 14.37
CA ALA A 1117 -44.24 12.42 12.92
C ALA A 1117 -44.38 11.06 12.23
N ALA A 1118 -43.73 10.02 12.74
CA ALA A 1118 -43.81 8.69 12.14
C ALA A 1118 -45.07 7.93 12.54
N PHE A 1119 -45.33 7.82 13.84
CA PHE A 1119 -46.30 6.86 14.38
C PHE A 1119 -47.62 7.49 14.83
N MET A 1120 -47.62 8.76 15.25
CA MET A 1120 -48.81 9.48 15.70
C MET A 1120 -49.37 10.38 14.57
N GLY A 1121 -50.46 11.09 14.84
CA GLY A 1121 -51.08 11.99 13.87
C GLY A 1121 -51.94 11.30 12.81
N THR A 1122 -52.22 12.02 11.72
CA THR A 1122 -53.12 11.59 10.63
C THR A 1122 -52.42 10.56 9.72
N PRO A 1123 -53.04 9.39 9.44
CA PRO A 1123 -52.46 8.37 8.57
C PRO A 1123 -52.19 8.89 7.15
N THR A 1124 -50.96 8.75 6.67
CA THR A 1124 -50.64 9.02 5.26
C THR A 1124 -51.04 7.83 4.37
N ALA A 1125 -51.13 8.04 3.07
CA ALA A 1125 -51.38 6.94 2.11
C ALA A 1125 -50.32 5.82 2.25
N LYS A 1126 -49.05 6.20 2.43
CA LYS A 1126 -47.95 5.26 2.73
C LYS A 1126 -48.19 4.49 4.03
N ALA A 1127 -48.68 5.16 5.07
CA ALA A 1127 -48.99 4.51 6.35
C ALA A 1127 -50.20 3.56 6.28
N LEU A 1128 -51.19 3.86 5.45
CA LEU A 1128 -52.35 2.99 5.23
C LEU A 1128 -52.00 1.72 4.42
N ALA A 1129 -50.98 1.77 3.59
CA ALA A 1129 -50.46 0.62 2.86
C ALA A 1129 -49.50 -0.25 3.70
N ALA A 1130 -48.92 0.31 4.77
CA ALA A 1130 -47.96 -0.39 5.61
C ALA A 1130 -48.61 -1.51 6.45
N HIS A 1131 -47.81 -2.53 6.70
CA HIS A 1131 -48.09 -3.65 7.59
C HIS A 1131 -46.95 -3.83 8.60
N GLU A 1132 -47.21 -4.57 9.67
CA GLU A 1132 -46.20 -4.87 10.68
C GLU A 1132 -45.02 -5.65 10.07
N ALA A 1133 -43.82 -5.42 10.59
CA ALA A 1133 -42.62 -6.08 10.11
C ALA A 1133 -42.67 -7.62 10.30
N PRO A 1134 -42.00 -8.40 9.45
CA PRO A 1134 -41.94 -9.85 9.61
C PRO A 1134 -41.23 -10.26 10.91
N LEU A 1135 -41.52 -11.47 11.40
CA LEU A 1135 -40.96 -11.99 12.65
C LEU A 1135 -39.43 -11.97 12.71
N ALA A 1136 -38.76 -12.20 11.58
CA ALA A 1136 -37.29 -12.14 11.49
C ALA A 1136 -36.73 -10.73 11.79
N MET A 1137 -37.52 -9.66 11.64
CA MET A 1137 -37.17 -8.31 12.11
C MET A 1137 -37.63 -8.08 13.55
N LEU A 1138 -38.88 -8.44 13.87
CA LEU A 1138 -39.48 -8.17 15.18
C LEU A 1138 -38.79 -8.90 16.33
N ILE A 1139 -38.34 -10.15 16.13
CA ILE A 1139 -37.69 -10.95 17.18
C ILE A 1139 -36.38 -10.28 17.65
N PRO A 1140 -35.42 -9.92 16.77
CA PRO A 1140 -34.25 -9.15 17.17
C PRO A 1140 -34.58 -7.84 17.90
N MET A 1141 -35.51 -7.06 17.36
CA MET A 1141 -35.95 -5.80 17.97
C MET A 1141 -36.54 -6.03 19.37
N GLY A 1142 -37.34 -7.08 19.52
CA GLY A 1142 -37.99 -7.45 20.78
C GLY A 1142 -36.97 -7.88 21.83
N ILE A 1143 -36.00 -8.73 21.47
CA ILE A 1143 -34.93 -9.18 22.36
C ILE A 1143 -34.14 -7.97 22.89
N LEU A 1144 -33.73 -7.05 22.02
CA LEU A 1144 -32.99 -5.85 22.42
C LEU A 1144 -33.83 -4.93 23.32
N THR A 1145 -35.11 -4.74 22.97
CA THR A 1145 -36.04 -3.91 23.77
C THR A 1145 -36.22 -4.50 25.17
N VAL A 1146 -36.53 -5.80 25.26
CA VAL A 1146 -36.71 -6.51 26.54
C VAL A 1146 -35.44 -6.45 27.36
N ALA A 1147 -34.27 -6.71 26.76
CA ALA A 1147 -32.99 -6.58 27.45
C ALA A 1147 -32.80 -5.17 28.04
N SER A 1148 -33.13 -4.11 27.28
CA SER A 1148 -33.02 -2.73 27.76
C SER A 1148 -33.99 -2.42 28.92
N VAL A 1149 -35.21 -2.98 28.90
CA VAL A 1149 -36.20 -2.79 29.97
C VAL A 1149 -35.76 -3.54 31.23
N VAL A 1150 -35.30 -4.78 31.08
CA VAL A 1150 -34.79 -5.60 32.19
C VAL A 1150 -33.61 -4.91 32.88
N ILE A 1151 -32.67 -4.37 32.11
CA ILE A 1151 -31.54 -3.59 32.64
C ILE A 1151 -32.03 -2.30 33.33
N GLY A 1152 -33.13 -1.69 32.87
CA GLY A 1152 -33.70 -0.50 33.51
C GLY A 1152 -34.29 -0.81 34.89
N VAL A 1153 -35.00 -1.93 35.00
CA VAL A 1153 -35.60 -2.38 36.26
C VAL A 1153 -34.54 -2.91 37.24
N VAL A 1154 -33.55 -3.64 36.72
CA VAL A 1154 -32.48 -4.29 37.50
C VAL A 1154 -31.10 -3.85 36.97
N PRO A 1155 -30.69 -2.59 37.21
CA PRO A 1155 -29.43 -2.06 36.69
C PRO A 1155 -28.18 -2.73 37.27
N GLY A 1156 -28.31 -3.42 38.40
CA GLY A 1156 -27.26 -4.26 38.96
C GLY A 1156 -26.74 -5.36 38.02
N LEU A 1157 -27.52 -5.77 37.02
CA LEU A 1157 -27.07 -6.70 35.97
C LEU A 1157 -25.87 -6.16 35.17
N LEU A 1158 -25.77 -4.84 35.02
CA LEU A 1158 -24.60 -4.19 34.42
C LEU A 1158 -23.64 -3.65 35.48
N LEU A 1159 -24.17 -3.05 36.55
CA LEU A 1159 -23.33 -2.37 37.54
C LEU A 1159 -22.42 -3.33 38.33
N VAL A 1160 -22.85 -4.57 38.61
CA VAL A 1160 -22.00 -5.56 39.29
C VAL A 1160 -20.80 -5.99 38.43
N PRO A 1161 -20.98 -6.40 37.16
CA PRO A 1161 -19.84 -6.61 36.26
C PRO A 1161 -18.98 -5.36 36.04
N ILE A 1162 -19.59 -4.18 35.96
CA ILE A 1162 -18.85 -2.91 35.81
C ILE A 1162 -17.99 -2.62 37.04
N ALA A 1163 -18.47 -2.86 38.25
CA ALA A 1163 -17.67 -2.74 39.47
C ALA A 1163 -16.47 -3.70 39.45
N ALA A 1164 -16.66 -4.93 38.95
CA ALA A 1164 -15.56 -5.88 38.77
C ALA A 1164 -14.56 -5.42 37.70
N ILE A 1165 -15.03 -4.81 36.60
CA ILE A 1165 -14.18 -4.18 35.59
C ILE A 1165 -13.38 -3.03 36.21
N GLU A 1166 -14.00 -2.16 37.01
CA GLU A 1166 -13.30 -1.08 37.71
C GLU A 1166 -12.19 -1.61 38.62
N ALA A 1167 -12.47 -2.68 39.35
CA ALA A 1167 -11.47 -3.36 40.18
C ALA A 1167 -10.29 -3.88 39.35
N GLU A 1168 -10.55 -4.52 38.20
CA GLU A 1168 -9.52 -5.03 37.30
C GLU A 1168 -8.70 -3.90 36.65
N LEU A 1169 -9.34 -2.75 36.36
CA LEU A 1169 -8.68 -1.56 35.83
C LEU A 1169 -7.92 -0.74 36.90
N GLY A 1170 -7.94 -1.17 38.17
CA GLY A 1170 -7.28 -0.48 39.27
C GLY A 1170 -8.00 0.78 39.76
N LEU A 1171 -9.28 0.94 39.43
CA LEU A 1171 -10.16 2.00 39.94
C LEU A 1171 -10.83 1.54 41.25
N VAL A 1172 -11.25 2.50 42.07
CA VAL A 1172 -12.09 2.19 43.25
C VAL A 1172 -13.46 1.72 42.75
N PRO A 1173 -13.86 0.46 43.00
CA PRO A 1173 -15.12 -0.04 42.48
C PRO A 1173 -16.32 0.68 43.09
N ILE A 1174 -17.32 0.97 42.27
CA ILE A 1174 -18.61 1.43 42.77
C ILE A 1174 -19.27 0.37 43.66
N ALA A 1175 -20.00 0.82 44.69
CA ALA A 1175 -20.82 -0.06 45.51
C ALA A 1175 -22.07 -0.47 44.72
N ALA A 1176 -21.97 -1.58 43.98
CA ALA A 1176 -23.05 -2.12 43.18
C ALA A 1176 -23.65 -3.39 43.83
N THR A 1177 -24.98 -3.47 43.83
CA THR A 1177 -25.72 -4.69 44.17
C THR A 1177 -26.71 -5.02 43.06
N LEU A 1178 -27.20 -6.27 43.00
CA LEU A 1178 -28.09 -6.69 41.92
C LEU A 1178 -29.39 -5.87 41.87
N THR A 1179 -29.99 -5.61 43.03
CA THR A 1179 -31.29 -4.92 43.13
C THR A 1179 -31.27 -3.65 43.97
N GLY A 1180 -30.16 -3.28 44.61
CA GLY A 1180 -30.13 -2.15 45.54
C GLY A 1180 -30.14 -0.77 44.87
N PRO A 1181 -29.92 0.30 45.66
CA PRO A 1181 -29.93 1.67 45.15
C PRO A 1181 -28.84 1.90 44.11
N LEU A 1182 -29.04 2.90 43.24
CA LEU A 1182 -27.99 3.32 42.32
C LEU A 1182 -26.76 3.85 43.09
N PRO A 1183 -25.53 3.59 42.61
CA PRO A 1183 -24.33 4.20 43.18
C PRO A 1183 -24.39 5.73 43.09
N GLY A 1184 -24.01 6.43 44.15
CA GLY A 1184 -24.08 7.89 44.27
C GLY A 1184 -24.49 8.35 45.68
N LEU A 1185 -24.58 9.66 45.89
CA LEU A 1185 -25.09 10.27 47.12
C LEU A 1185 -26.61 10.05 47.20
N ASP A 1186 -27.07 9.36 48.25
CA ASP A 1186 -28.49 9.05 48.50
C ASP A 1186 -29.19 8.34 47.34
N GLY A 1187 -28.54 7.33 46.77
CA GLY A 1187 -29.01 6.56 45.62
C GLY A 1187 -30.46 6.07 45.73
N TRP A 1188 -31.25 6.33 44.69
CA TRP A 1188 -32.66 5.95 44.64
C TRP A 1188 -32.80 4.51 44.12
N HIS A 1189 -33.84 3.78 44.55
CA HIS A 1189 -34.05 2.38 44.22
C HIS A 1189 -34.83 2.21 42.90
N PRO A 1190 -34.21 1.75 41.80
CA PRO A 1190 -34.87 1.69 40.48
C PRO A 1190 -36.05 0.72 40.46
N GLY A 1191 -35.94 -0.40 41.18
CA GLY A 1191 -37.06 -1.34 41.37
C GLY A 1191 -38.27 -0.69 42.05
N LEU A 1192 -38.08 0.08 43.12
CA LEU A 1192 -39.16 0.81 43.80
C LEU A 1192 -39.82 1.82 42.85
N LEU A 1193 -39.02 2.58 42.11
CA LEU A 1193 -39.51 3.55 41.13
C LEU A 1193 -40.32 2.86 40.02
N SER A 1194 -39.86 1.70 39.55
CA SER A 1194 -40.59 0.88 38.58
C SER A 1194 -41.96 0.45 39.12
N VAL A 1195 -42.00 -0.04 40.36
CA VAL A 1195 -43.25 -0.43 41.04
C VAL A 1195 -44.18 0.77 41.18
N LEU A 1196 -43.67 1.93 41.62
CA LEU A 1196 -44.47 3.16 41.73
C LEU A 1196 -45.06 3.60 40.40
N VAL A 1197 -44.27 3.60 39.32
CA VAL A 1197 -44.74 3.95 37.97
C VAL A 1197 -45.81 2.96 37.49
N ILE A 1198 -45.64 1.66 37.73
CA ILE A 1198 -46.63 0.64 37.40
C ILE A 1198 -47.93 0.84 38.20
N LEU A 1199 -47.85 1.11 39.50
CA LEU A 1199 -49.01 1.35 40.36
C LEU A 1199 -49.78 2.60 39.93
N VAL A 1200 -49.08 3.71 39.66
CA VAL A 1200 -49.67 4.93 39.12
C VAL A 1200 -50.32 4.66 37.77
N GLY A 1201 -49.63 3.94 36.87
CA GLY A 1201 -50.17 3.54 35.58
C GLY A 1201 -51.44 2.69 35.72
N ALA A 1202 -51.43 1.71 36.62
CA ALA A 1202 -52.56 0.83 36.90
C ALA A 1202 -53.76 1.58 37.54
N ALA A 1203 -53.54 2.69 38.24
CA ALA A 1203 -54.60 3.55 38.77
C ALA A 1203 -55.14 4.54 37.72
N VAL A 1204 -54.25 5.12 36.91
CA VAL A 1204 -54.58 6.14 35.90
C VAL A 1204 -55.26 5.53 34.66
N LEU A 1205 -54.83 4.36 34.19
CA LEU A 1205 -55.38 3.74 32.97
C LEU A 1205 -56.89 3.43 33.09
N PRO A 1206 -57.39 2.84 34.20
CA PRO A 1206 -58.82 2.67 34.44
C PRO A 1206 -59.53 4.01 34.63
N TYR A 1207 -58.94 4.99 35.34
CA TYR A 1207 -59.51 6.33 35.50
C TYR A 1207 -59.75 7.03 34.15
N LEU A 1208 -58.75 7.01 33.26
CA LEU A 1208 -58.85 7.54 31.89
C LEU A 1208 -59.85 6.75 31.03
N ARG A 1209 -60.04 5.45 31.28
CA ARG A 1209 -61.05 4.61 30.58
C ARG A 1209 -62.47 4.78 31.15
N LEU A 1210 -62.62 5.02 32.45
CA LEU A 1210 -63.90 5.23 33.16
C LEU A 1210 -64.46 6.64 32.92
N GLY A 1211 -63.58 7.64 32.77
CA GLY A 1211 -63.95 9.00 32.32
C GLY A 1211 -64.57 9.06 30.92
N ARG A 1212 -64.59 7.96 30.15
CA ARG A 1212 -65.20 7.87 28.81
C ARG A 1212 -66.73 7.88 28.78
N ARG A 1213 -67.43 7.90 29.93
CA ARG A 1213 -68.91 7.85 29.97
C ARG A 1213 -69.62 9.22 29.88
N ALA A 1214 -68.90 10.33 29.79
CA ALA A 1214 -69.51 11.67 29.75
C ALA A 1214 -69.50 12.26 28.32
N GLY A 1215 -70.39 11.83 27.43
CA GLY A 1215 -70.82 12.58 26.23
C GLY A 1215 -69.74 13.28 25.38
N ILE A 1216 -68.57 12.68 25.19
CA ILE A 1216 -67.43 13.31 24.50
C ILE A 1216 -67.58 13.18 22.97
N VAL A 1217 -67.53 14.31 22.26
CA VAL A 1217 -67.43 14.35 20.79
C VAL A 1217 -66.10 13.72 20.36
N HIS A 1218 -66.15 12.72 19.48
CA HIS A 1218 -64.97 12.12 18.87
C HIS A 1218 -64.36 13.08 17.84
N THR A 1219 -63.50 13.98 18.27
CA THR A 1219 -62.56 14.64 17.37
C THR A 1219 -61.25 13.85 17.38
N ALA A 1220 -60.57 13.79 16.23
CA ALA A 1220 -59.27 13.17 16.21
C ALA A 1220 -58.32 14.01 17.10
N VAL A 1221 -57.47 13.37 17.92
CA VAL A 1221 -56.62 14.07 18.92
C VAL A 1221 -55.78 15.21 18.31
N HIS A 1222 -55.44 15.11 17.01
CA HIS A 1222 -54.69 16.13 16.28
C HIS A 1222 -55.52 17.34 15.83
N GLN A 1223 -56.86 17.27 15.91
CA GLN A 1223 -57.78 18.34 15.54
C GLN A 1223 -58.12 19.27 16.72
N CYS A 1224 -57.81 18.91 17.97
CA CYS A 1224 -58.09 19.74 19.17
C CYS A 1224 -59.53 20.31 19.24
N GLY A 1225 -60.54 19.61 18.70
CA GLY A 1225 -61.92 20.11 18.64
C GLY A 1225 -62.33 20.84 17.36
N VAL A 1226 -61.41 21.05 16.42
CA VAL A 1226 -61.59 21.76 15.14
C VAL A 1226 -62.08 20.77 14.06
N GLY A 1227 -63.35 20.87 13.67
CA GLY A 1227 -64.01 19.90 12.76
C GLY A 1227 -64.00 20.29 11.27
N ASP A 1228 -63.51 21.48 10.93
CA ASP A 1228 -63.57 22.11 9.61
C ASP A 1228 -62.25 22.04 8.82
N LEU A 1229 -61.18 21.51 9.42
CA LEU A 1229 -59.89 21.31 8.74
C LEU A 1229 -59.92 20.06 7.87
N LEU A 1230 -59.53 20.22 6.60
CA LEU A 1230 -59.21 19.09 5.72
C LEU A 1230 -58.10 18.23 6.36
N PRO A 1231 -58.12 16.89 6.18
CA PRO A 1231 -57.12 15.99 6.77
C PRO A 1231 -55.67 16.40 6.52
N GLU A 1232 -55.37 16.97 5.35
CA GLU A 1232 -54.04 17.49 5.00
C GLU A 1232 -53.68 18.78 5.75
N ALA A 1233 -54.64 19.69 5.97
CA ALA A 1233 -54.43 20.94 6.71
C ALA A 1233 -54.26 20.72 8.22
N SER A 1234 -54.77 19.59 8.75
CA SER A 1234 -54.63 19.19 10.16
C SER A 1234 -53.27 18.52 10.48
N ARG A 1235 -52.42 18.29 9.47
CA ARG A 1235 -51.17 17.54 9.60
C ARG A 1235 -50.00 18.44 9.96
N VAL A 1236 -49.45 18.25 11.15
CA VAL A 1236 -48.20 18.90 11.57
C VAL A 1236 -47.00 18.02 11.18
N GLY A 1237 -46.25 18.46 10.18
CA GLY A 1237 -44.99 17.82 9.78
C GLY A 1237 -43.92 17.87 10.87
N ALA A 1238 -42.92 17.00 10.78
CA ALA A 1238 -41.78 16.94 11.69
C ALA A 1238 -41.03 18.27 11.75
N VAL A 1239 -40.88 18.96 10.62
CA VAL A 1239 -40.20 20.27 10.55
C VAL A 1239 -40.97 21.35 11.32
N ASN A 1240 -42.32 21.29 11.26
CA ASN A 1240 -43.20 22.30 11.83
C ASN A 1240 -43.46 22.09 13.33
N LEU A 1241 -43.30 20.86 13.84
CA LEU A 1241 -43.52 20.53 15.26
C LEU A 1241 -42.64 21.37 16.21
N PHE A 1242 -41.47 21.79 15.76
CA PHE A 1242 -40.52 22.63 16.50
C PHE A 1242 -40.05 23.82 15.66
N GLU A 1243 -40.93 24.46 14.87
CA GLU A 1243 -40.57 25.52 13.94
C GLU A 1243 -39.74 26.65 14.59
N SER A 1244 -40.20 27.22 15.71
CA SER A 1244 -39.51 28.33 16.38
C SER A 1244 -38.15 27.92 16.96
N PRO A 1245 -38.01 26.80 17.70
CA PRO A 1245 -36.70 26.28 18.10
C PRO A 1245 -35.80 25.94 16.91
N ASN A 1246 -36.33 25.35 15.84
CA ASN A 1246 -35.57 25.01 14.64
C ASN A 1246 -35.03 26.26 13.93
N ALA A 1247 -35.83 27.33 13.85
CA ALA A 1247 -35.42 28.61 13.29
C ALA A 1247 -34.30 29.25 14.12
N ALA A 1248 -34.40 29.20 15.45
CA ALA A 1248 -33.35 29.70 16.35
C ALA A 1248 -32.04 28.89 16.20
N ILE A 1249 -32.13 27.55 16.21
CA ILE A 1249 -30.96 26.67 16.03
C ILE A 1249 -30.32 26.90 14.66
N ARG A 1250 -31.11 27.00 13.58
CA ARG A 1250 -30.60 27.31 12.24
C ARG A 1250 -29.95 28.70 12.20
N GLY A 1251 -30.57 29.72 12.78
CA GLY A 1251 -30.00 31.08 12.83
C GLY A 1251 -28.65 31.15 13.55
N LEU A 1252 -28.46 30.35 14.61
CA LEU A 1252 -27.19 30.25 15.33
C LEU A 1252 -26.12 29.46 14.56
N LEU A 1253 -26.50 28.39 13.88
CA LEU A 1253 -25.56 27.48 13.20
C LEU A 1253 -25.23 27.89 11.75
N THR A 1254 -26.14 28.58 11.07
CA THR A 1254 -25.97 29.08 9.70
C THR A 1254 -25.98 30.60 9.70
N ARG A 1255 -24.83 31.24 9.92
CA ARG A 1255 -24.65 32.62 9.43
C ARG A 1255 -24.62 32.55 7.91
N LYS A 1256 -25.75 32.75 7.25
CA LYS A 1256 -25.73 33.22 5.86
C LYS A 1256 -25.00 34.57 5.84
N PRO A 1257 -24.02 34.81 4.96
CA PRO A 1257 -23.76 36.17 4.53
C PRO A 1257 -25.08 36.71 3.98
N ALA A 1258 -25.48 37.91 4.41
CA ALA A 1258 -26.57 38.61 3.77
C ALA A 1258 -26.18 38.85 2.31
N GLY A 1259 -26.79 38.10 1.40
CA GLY A 1259 -26.51 38.15 -0.03
C GLY A 1259 -27.53 37.33 -0.80
N ASP A 1260 -28.37 38.07 -1.51
CA ASP A 1260 -29.25 37.70 -2.62
C ASP A 1260 -30.53 36.90 -2.31
N GLY A 1261 -31.60 37.70 -2.25
CA GLY A 1261 -33.00 37.31 -2.17
C GLY A 1261 -33.57 36.64 -3.43
N LYS A 1262 -34.83 36.18 -3.25
CA LYS A 1262 -35.87 35.88 -4.26
C LYS A 1262 -35.55 34.62 -5.13
N THR A 1263 -36.40 33.63 -5.34
CA THR A 1263 -37.87 33.48 -5.40
C THR A 1263 -38.25 31.99 -5.32
N ALA A 1264 -39.44 31.73 -4.74
CA ALA A 1264 -40.36 30.59 -4.91
C ALA A 1264 -39.91 29.17 -4.47
#